data_AF-A0AA97JFZ0-F1
#
_entry.id   AF-A0AA97JFZ0-F1
#
_cell.length_a   1.000
_cell.length_b   1.000
_cell.length_c   1.000
_cell.angle_alpha   90.00
_cell.angle_beta   90.00
_cell.angle_gamma   90.00
#
_symmetry.space_group_name_H-M   'P 1'
#
loop_
_entity.id
_entity.type
_entity.pdbx_description
1 polymer ?
#
loop_
_entity_poly.entity_id
_entity_poly.type
_entity_poly.pdbx_seq_one_letter_code
_entity_poly.pdbx_strand_id
1 'polypeptide(L)'
;MDVGAWTYHYGTESELTWEQARSFCRTFFTDLVAIQNQEEIHYLNEFIPRHKTYYWIGIRKIKNIWTWVGTNKTLTKEAENWAKGEPNNKRSNQDCVEIYIKRDLESGKWNDEPCTKKKRALCYTASCQPSSCSQNGECVETIGNYTCVCYPGFFGPECEEVVKCREFDAVHRPLSVNCSHPLKSFSYKSSCTFSCDEGFEVSGPDTSQCSPYGNWTAQVPQCVAVQCRPLNTPSNGERHCSPVHGEFQYQSTCRFTCTEGFVVNGAETSICEASGRWTYPEPICQVKQCQEIESPARGTMDCINPLGDFAYNSTCSFACETGFQLSGSEILHCSSSGQWTAAVPICHAVQCQPLGVPIHGNITCSHLHGDFQYQSRCTFHCSEGFQLLGEEETLCTASREWTSPPPVCQVIDCPKLDAPKDGGLNCSHLHGDFTYSSRCTFSCNTGFVLVGQERRQCTALGLWTEKPPFCEAVKCHSLQSPEKGKMTCSHPVEEFAYQSTCEFTCEPGFALAGTKTTGCLASGNWSDPFPTCQVIGCPKLDVPENGGLNCSHPHRDFAYSSTCTFSCNMGFVRVGQEKLRCTAMGQWTENPPFCEAAKCPVLHAPDNSHFNCSHPHGDFAYGSSCNFSCNAGFKLVGLEMLDCLAIGNWTDQLPSCKAVPCPALGSPDNGRGNCSHPHGFFAFNSSCLFSCDSGFELVGSEMLQCMAKEKWTGDMPICEAVSCPQLVNQEHMVMNCSHPWGPFRYSSTCHLHCADGYILNGTSRVECQPEGHWSAEMPVCQENVASFLKQALLYTGGVTASVIGLLVSGTLIVLAIRHFSKKEEKNKLLNSTSDLGAPGVFSNAAFDSYS
;
A
#
# COMPACT_ATOMS: atom_id res chain seq x y z
N MET A 1 157.70 74.71 48.90
CA MET A 1 159.04 74.25 49.31
C MET A 1 159.82 74.03 48.02
N ASP A 2 161.12 74.31 48.01
CA ASP A 2 161.89 74.37 46.77
C ASP A 2 162.00 73.03 46.04
N VAL A 3 162.02 73.12 44.71
CA VAL A 3 161.99 71.98 43.80
C VAL A 3 163.40 71.44 43.60
N GLY A 4 163.71 70.35 44.28
CA GLY A 4 164.94 69.58 44.08
C GLY A 4 164.74 68.48 43.04
N ALA A 5 164.97 68.76 41.76
CA ALA A 5 165.07 67.75 40.71
C ALA A 5 166.31 68.03 39.84
N TRP A 6 166.94 66.96 39.35
CA TRP A 6 168.22 67.01 38.62
C TRP A 6 169.24 67.94 39.29
N THR A 7 169.47 67.73 40.59
CA THR A 7 170.43 68.52 41.36
C THR A 7 171.83 68.28 40.81
N TYR A 8 172.38 69.29 40.12
CA TYR A 8 173.70 69.20 39.50
C TYR A 8 174.81 69.65 40.46
N HIS A 9 175.89 68.87 40.51
CA HIS A 9 177.00 69.09 41.43
C HIS A 9 178.34 69.03 40.69
N TYR A 10 179.32 69.85 41.08
CA TYR A 10 180.60 69.94 40.38
C TYR A 10 181.82 69.93 41.33
N GLY A 11 182.94 69.41 40.84
CA GLY A 11 184.19 69.34 41.60
C GLY A 11 184.79 70.72 41.85
N THR A 12 185.03 71.08 43.12
CA THR A 12 185.44 72.43 43.55
C THR A 12 186.96 72.63 43.67
N GLU A 13 187.70 71.61 44.12
CA GLU A 13 189.10 71.77 44.57
C GLU A 13 190.14 71.10 43.65
N SER A 14 189.82 69.95 43.05
CA SER A 14 190.79 69.10 42.33
C SER A 14 190.46 68.94 40.84
N GLU A 15 191.47 69.07 39.97
CA GLU A 15 191.38 68.71 38.55
C GLU A 15 191.71 67.22 38.36
N LEU A 16 190.77 66.46 37.79
CA LEU A 16 190.74 65.00 37.71
C LEU A 16 190.77 64.50 36.26
N THR A 17 191.28 63.29 36.04
CA THR A 17 191.06 62.55 34.77
C THR A 17 189.59 62.12 34.65
N TRP A 18 189.10 61.82 33.45
CA TRP A 18 187.67 61.53 33.25
C TRP A 18 187.17 60.33 34.09
N GLU A 19 187.98 59.26 34.20
CA GLU A 19 187.63 58.09 35.03
C GLU A 19 187.58 58.45 36.53
N GLN A 20 188.50 59.30 36.99
CA GLN A 20 188.50 59.81 38.38
C GLN A 20 187.29 60.72 38.64
N ALA A 21 186.95 61.59 37.69
CA ALA A 21 185.76 62.44 37.75
C ALA A 21 184.47 61.61 37.80
N ARG A 22 184.40 60.49 37.04
CA ARG A 22 183.28 59.56 37.11
C ARG A 22 183.19 58.82 38.43
N SER A 23 184.31 58.29 38.92
CA SER A 23 184.35 57.61 40.22
C SER A 23 183.92 58.55 41.35
N PHE A 24 184.32 59.83 41.31
CA PHE A 24 183.84 60.86 42.21
C PHE A 24 182.31 61.03 42.11
N CYS A 25 181.76 61.26 40.91
CA CYS A 25 180.33 61.47 40.76
C CYS A 25 179.49 60.28 41.26
N ARG A 26 179.90 59.04 40.98
CA ARG A 26 179.22 57.81 41.46
C ARG A 26 179.34 57.52 42.96
N THR A 27 180.28 58.18 43.66
CA THR A 27 180.49 57.98 45.10
C THR A 27 179.59 58.89 45.94
N PHE A 28 179.22 60.06 45.40
CA PHE A 28 178.49 61.10 46.13
C PHE A 28 177.13 61.48 45.50
N PHE A 29 176.90 61.09 44.24
CA PHE A 29 175.70 61.38 43.42
C PHE A 29 175.39 60.17 42.52
N THR A 30 174.50 60.29 41.52
CA THR A 30 174.13 59.16 40.64
C THR A 30 175.24 58.77 39.65
N ASP A 31 175.67 59.69 38.78
CA ASP A 31 176.81 59.52 37.85
C ASP A 31 177.28 60.89 37.35
N LEU A 32 178.26 60.93 36.44
CA LEU A 32 178.48 62.12 35.59
C LEU A 32 177.19 62.48 34.83
N VAL A 33 176.95 63.77 34.63
CA VAL A 33 175.72 64.30 34.01
C VAL A 33 175.44 63.68 32.62
N ALA A 34 174.18 63.31 32.40
CA ALA A 34 173.71 62.53 31.26
C ALA A 34 172.60 63.29 30.50
N ILE A 35 173.02 64.23 29.66
CA ILE A 35 172.17 65.34 29.18
C ILE A 35 171.13 64.88 28.15
N GLN A 36 169.86 65.22 28.38
CA GLN A 36 168.72 64.71 27.59
C GLN A 36 168.17 65.71 26.56
N ASN A 37 168.29 67.03 26.77
CA ASN A 37 167.78 68.04 25.84
C ASN A 37 168.58 69.37 25.89
N GLN A 38 168.27 70.34 25.03
CA GLN A 38 168.95 71.65 24.99
C GLN A 38 168.62 72.57 26.18
N GLU A 39 167.47 72.41 26.83
CA GLU A 39 167.08 73.22 28.00
C GLU A 39 167.98 72.90 29.19
N GLU A 40 168.28 71.62 29.38
CA GLU A 40 169.25 71.12 30.36
C GLU A 40 170.67 71.67 30.09
N ILE A 41 171.09 71.75 28.82
CA ILE A 41 172.37 72.37 28.42
C ILE A 41 172.40 73.86 28.78
N HIS A 42 171.31 74.57 28.50
CA HIS A 42 171.19 75.99 28.82
C HIS A 42 171.31 76.21 30.34
N TYR A 43 170.57 75.43 31.13
CA TYR A 43 170.63 75.46 32.59
C TYR A 43 172.04 75.16 33.12
N LEU A 44 172.68 74.08 32.67
CA LEU A 44 174.05 73.75 33.08
C LEU A 44 175.04 74.86 32.75
N ASN A 45 174.90 75.50 31.58
CA ASN A 45 175.76 76.60 31.16
C ASN A 45 175.45 77.93 31.89
N GLU A 46 174.24 78.13 32.38
CA GLU A 46 173.84 79.31 33.16
C GLU A 46 174.25 79.19 34.64
N PHE A 47 174.08 78.03 35.28
CA PHE A 47 174.25 77.89 36.72
C PHE A 47 175.66 77.45 37.16
N ILE A 48 176.36 76.62 36.38
CA ILE A 48 177.74 76.19 36.72
C ILE A 48 178.75 77.34 36.49
N PRO A 49 179.77 77.56 37.35
CA PRO A 49 180.76 78.62 37.15
C PRO A 49 181.84 78.24 36.13
N ARG A 50 182.38 79.21 35.39
CA ARG A 50 183.48 79.02 34.43
C ARG A 50 184.73 78.46 35.12
N HIS A 51 185.44 77.54 34.47
CA HIS A 51 186.78 77.12 34.89
C HIS A 51 187.78 77.06 33.74
N LYS A 52 189.05 77.36 34.01
CA LYS A 52 190.15 77.43 33.02
C LYS A 52 190.45 76.11 32.26
N THR A 53 190.11 74.98 32.87
CA THR A 53 190.28 73.62 32.34
C THR A 53 188.94 72.95 32.00
N TYR A 54 187.84 73.68 32.12
CA TYR A 54 186.46 73.21 31.87
C TYR A 54 186.06 71.99 32.74
N TYR A 55 184.98 71.30 32.35
CA TYR A 55 184.36 70.20 33.09
C TYR A 55 184.19 68.96 32.22
N TRP A 56 184.42 67.78 32.78
CA TRP A 56 184.07 66.49 32.20
C TRP A 56 182.57 66.22 32.36
N ILE A 57 181.93 65.71 31.29
CA ILE A 57 180.53 65.27 31.28
C ILE A 57 180.41 63.77 30.98
N GLY A 58 179.24 63.19 31.24
CA GLY A 58 178.99 61.74 31.22
C GLY A 58 178.88 61.11 29.84
N ILE A 59 179.41 61.72 28.79
CA ILE A 59 179.41 61.16 27.43
C ILE A 59 180.81 60.72 27.03
N ARG A 60 180.90 59.50 26.50
CA ARG A 60 182.14 58.84 26.10
C ARG A 60 181.94 58.09 24.79
N LYS A 61 183.01 57.98 24.00
CA LYS A 61 183.07 57.12 22.81
C LYS A 61 183.23 55.67 23.27
N ILE A 62 182.24 54.84 22.95
CA ILE A 62 182.25 53.40 23.24
C ILE A 62 181.91 52.67 21.94
N LYS A 63 182.85 51.86 21.43
CA LYS A 63 182.73 51.18 20.12
C LYS A 63 182.33 52.14 18.98
N ASN A 64 183.00 53.30 18.90
CA ASN A 64 182.73 54.42 17.99
C ASN A 64 181.39 55.17 18.16
N ILE A 65 180.53 54.80 19.11
CA ILE A 65 179.25 55.50 19.38
C ILE A 65 179.39 56.38 20.62
N TRP A 66 178.90 57.62 20.55
CA TRP A 66 178.80 58.52 21.71
C TRP A 66 177.62 58.10 22.60
N THR A 67 177.93 57.70 23.83
CA THR A 67 176.97 57.10 24.77
C THR A 67 177.00 57.81 26.12
N TRP A 68 175.82 58.12 26.68
CA TRP A 68 175.67 58.63 28.04
C TRP A 68 175.86 57.50 29.04
N VAL A 69 176.97 57.52 29.78
CA VAL A 69 177.41 56.36 30.56
C VAL A 69 176.58 56.10 31.83
N GLY A 70 175.83 57.11 32.29
CA GLY A 70 174.93 57.00 33.45
C GLY A 70 173.57 56.36 33.12
N THR A 71 172.95 56.76 32.02
CA THR A 71 171.64 56.23 31.58
C THR A 71 171.74 55.07 30.58
N ASN A 72 172.96 54.79 30.07
CA ASN A 72 173.26 53.84 28.99
C ASN A 72 172.50 54.13 27.67
N LYS A 73 171.93 55.33 27.51
CA LYS A 73 171.30 55.80 26.28
C LYS A 73 172.37 56.33 25.31
N THR A 74 172.20 56.07 24.02
CA THR A 74 172.97 56.72 22.94
C THR A 74 172.61 58.21 22.87
N LEU A 75 173.53 59.05 22.40
CA LEU A 75 173.24 60.48 22.17
C LEU A 75 172.07 60.66 21.18
N THR A 76 171.06 61.43 21.58
CA THR A 76 169.96 61.87 20.70
C THR A 76 170.33 63.16 19.97
N LYS A 77 169.72 63.40 18.80
CA LYS A 77 169.91 64.67 18.07
C LYS A 77 169.39 65.88 18.87
N GLU A 78 168.36 65.71 19.68
CA GLU A 78 167.86 66.77 20.57
C GLU A 78 168.90 67.21 21.62
N ALA A 79 169.78 66.31 22.08
CA ALA A 79 170.82 66.63 23.06
C ALA A 79 172.17 67.03 22.44
N GLU A 80 172.40 66.80 21.16
CA GLU A 80 173.71 66.98 20.52
C GLU A 80 174.18 68.45 20.51
N ASN A 81 175.42 68.72 20.97
CA ASN A 81 175.89 70.09 21.18
C ASN A 81 177.40 70.32 21.02
N TRP A 82 178.03 69.73 19.99
CA TRP A 82 179.45 69.93 19.69
C TRP A 82 179.82 71.37 19.29
N ALA A 83 181.08 71.74 19.54
CA ALA A 83 181.70 72.97 19.07
C ALA A 83 182.09 72.88 17.58
N LYS A 84 182.34 74.02 16.92
CA LYS A 84 182.58 74.09 15.47
C LYS A 84 183.90 73.42 15.08
N GLY A 85 183.77 72.25 14.45
CA GLY A 85 184.89 71.41 14.02
C GLY A 85 185.14 70.20 14.91
N GLU A 86 184.38 70.08 16.01
CA GLU A 86 184.42 68.95 16.93
C GLU A 86 183.26 67.96 16.66
N PRO A 87 183.41 66.67 17.02
CA PRO A 87 184.58 66.04 17.63
C PRO A 87 185.68 65.70 16.60
N ASN A 88 186.90 66.24 16.78
CA ASN A 88 187.99 66.15 15.81
C ASN A 88 188.91 64.93 15.97
N ASN A 89 188.89 64.24 17.12
CA ASN A 89 189.76 63.10 17.45
C ASN A 89 191.26 63.31 17.18
N LYS A 90 191.79 64.46 17.61
CA LYS A 90 193.20 64.86 17.53
C LYS A 90 194.11 63.78 18.09
N ARG A 91 195.12 63.39 17.30
CA ARG A 91 196.09 62.31 17.64
C ARG A 91 195.43 60.94 17.88
N SER A 92 194.17 60.77 17.46
CA SER A 92 193.42 59.51 17.51
C SER A 92 193.25 58.91 18.91
N ASN A 93 193.17 59.75 19.95
CA ASN A 93 193.00 59.31 21.34
C ASN A 93 192.05 60.20 22.18
N GLN A 94 191.02 60.78 21.57
CA GLN A 94 190.02 61.61 22.24
C GLN A 94 188.66 60.89 22.39
N ASP A 95 188.53 60.08 23.44
CA ASP A 95 187.30 59.30 23.70
C ASP A 95 186.39 59.92 24.78
N CYS A 96 186.83 60.98 25.48
CA CYS A 96 186.12 61.62 26.58
C CYS A 96 185.77 63.07 26.25
N VAL A 97 184.67 63.59 26.80
CA VAL A 97 184.08 64.85 26.36
C VAL A 97 184.00 65.88 27.47
N GLU A 98 184.45 67.09 27.17
CA GLU A 98 184.32 68.26 28.03
C GLU A 98 183.22 69.23 27.56
N ILE A 99 182.72 70.05 28.49
CA ILE A 99 181.75 71.11 28.22
C ILE A 99 182.32 72.50 28.52
N TYR A 100 182.21 73.41 27.55
CA TYR A 100 182.73 74.77 27.60
C TYR A 100 181.84 75.75 28.40
N ILE A 101 181.60 75.43 29.68
CA ILE A 101 180.80 76.27 30.60
C ILE A 101 181.29 77.73 30.57
N LYS A 102 180.40 78.65 30.19
CA LYS A 102 180.59 80.11 30.17
C LYS A 102 181.85 80.58 29.43
N ARG A 103 182.23 79.88 28.34
CA ARG A 103 183.32 80.29 27.43
C ARG A 103 182.88 81.48 26.54
N ASP A 104 183.79 82.42 26.26
CA ASP A 104 183.46 83.68 25.55
C ASP A 104 182.99 83.45 24.11
N LEU A 105 183.47 82.37 23.50
CA LEU A 105 183.04 81.86 22.21
C LEU A 105 182.68 80.38 22.40
N GLU A 106 181.57 79.94 21.80
CA GLU A 106 181.07 78.55 21.90
C GLU A 106 180.78 78.09 23.34
N SER A 107 180.18 79.00 24.13
CA SER A 107 179.63 78.73 25.46
C SER A 107 178.69 77.52 25.48
N GLY A 108 178.86 76.62 26.45
CA GLY A 108 178.07 75.40 26.62
C GLY A 108 178.31 74.29 25.59
N LYS A 109 179.08 74.55 24.52
CA LYS A 109 179.42 73.54 23.50
C LYS A 109 180.41 72.50 24.01
N TRP A 110 180.47 71.36 23.32
CA TRP A 110 181.30 70.21 23.70
C TRP A 110 182.52 70.00 22.81
N ASN A 111 183.55 69.35 23.35
CA ASN A 111 184.81 69.01 22.69
C ASN A 111 185.29 67.62 23.12
N ASP A 112 185.84 66.83 22.20
CA ASP A 112 186.54 65.59 22.56
C ASP A 112 188.00 65.87 22.95
N GLU A 113 188.47 65.18 23.98
CA GLU A 113 189.77 65.39 24.61
C GLU A 113 190.28 64.06 25.21
N PRO A 114 191.60 63.78 25.26
CA PRO A 114 192.08 62.55 25.86
C PRO A 114 191.70 62.47 27.33
N CYS A 115 191.11 61.35 27.74
CA CYS A 115 190.59 61.10 29.09
C CYS A 115 191.61 61.32 30.22
N THR A 116 192.91 61.32 29.90
CA THR A 116 194.05 61.57 30.79
C THR A 116 194.28 63.04 31.13
N LYS A 117 193.62 63.98 30.45
CA LYS A 117 193.64 65.41 30.79
C LYS A 117 192.92 65.66 32.12
N LYS A 118 193.35 66.68 32.85
CA LYS A 118 192.78 67.05 34.15
C LYS A 118 191.77 68.18 34.00
N LYS A 119 190.53 67.96 34.44
CA LYS A 119 189.38 68.89 34.40
C LYS A 119 188.50 68.68 35.65
N ARG A 120 187.48 69.52 35.87
CA ARG A 120 186.53 69.32 36.99
C ARG A 120 185.45 68.27 36.64
N ALA A 121 184.84 67.64 37.64
CA ALA A 121 183.70 66.72 37.44
C ALA A 121 182.35 67.48 37.44
N LEU A 122 181.31 66.91 36.80
CA LEU A 122 179.94 67.43 36.79
C LEU A 122 178.91 66.28 36.85
N CYS A 123 178.07 66.24 37.88
CA CYS A 123 177.28 65.08 38.35
C CYS A 123 175.77 65.41 38.52
N TYR A 124 174.88 64.42 38.71
CA TYR A 124 173.41 64.62 38.83
C TYR A 124 172.68 63.61 39.78
N THR A 125 171.36 63.79 40.01
CA THR A 125 170.43 62.90 40.75
C THR A 125 169.02 62.86 40.08
N ALA A 126 168.18 61.83 40.27
CA ALA A 126 166.88 61.59 39.54
C ALA A 126 165.66 61.29 40.47
N SER A 127 164.42 61.20 39.93
CA SER A 127 163.18 61.39 40.73
C SER A 127 162.07 60.32 40.66
N CYS A 128 161.78 59.68 39.51
CA CYS A 128 160.62 58.79 39.35
C CYS A 128 160.64 57.51 40.24
N GLN A 129 159.46 56.98 40.59
CA GLN A 129 159.29 55.76 41.41
C GLN A 129 158.26 54.77 40.83
N PRO A 130 158.33 53.45 41.16
CA PRO A 130 157.44 52.44 40.58
C PRO A 130 155.94 52.55 40.96
N SER A 131 155.60 53.33 41.99
CA SER A 131 154.22 53.51 42.49
C SER A 131 153.61 54.86 42.11
N SER A 132 154.17 55.55 41.12
CA SER A 132 153.82 56.94 40.79
C SER A 132 152.49 57.11 40.03
N CYS A 133 151.97 56.08 39.37
CA CYS A 133 150.70 56.09 38.61
C CYS A 133 149.93 54.77 38.81
N SER A 134 148.62 54.75 38.53
CA SER A 134 147.85 53.50 38.54
C SER A 134 148.15 52.61 37.31
N GLN A 135 147.63 51.38 37.32
CA GLN A 135 147.76 50.43 36.20
C GLN A 135 147.10 50.90 34.89
N ASN A 136 146.36 52.02 34.91
CA ASN A 136 145.70 52.60 33.74
C ASN A 136 146.52 53.72 33.06
N GLY A 137 147.80 53.89 33.41
CA GLY A 137 148.66 54.91 32.79
C GLY A 137 150.17 54.71 32.99
N GLU A 138 150.96 55.57 32.33
CA GLU A 138 152.43 55.53 32.31
C GLU A 138 153.05 56.78 32.94
N CYS A 139 154.20 56.63 33.62
CA CYS A 139 154.87 57.67 34.41
C CYS A 139 156.06 58.29 33.66
N VAL A 140 156.13 59.63 33.62
CA VAL A 140 157.15 60.38 32.84
C VAL A 140 157.91 61.38 33.73
N GLU A 141 159.24 61.35 33.67
CA GLU A 141 160.15 62.32 34.32
C GLU A 141 160.02 63.72 33.70
N THR A 142 160.01 64.78 34.53
CA THR A 142 159.99 66.18 34.09
C THR A 142 160.96 67.05 34.91
N ILE A 143 161.18 68.30 34.52
CA ILE A 143 162.01 69.25 35.28
C ILE A 143 161.26 69.68 36.55
N GLY A 144 161.44 68.91 37.62
CA GLY A 144 160.89 69.20 38.96
C GLY A 144 160.01 68.13 39.56
N ASN A 145 159.42 67.26 38.75
CA ASN A 145 158.36 66.32 39.16
C ASN A 145 158.21 65.15 38.16
N TYR A 146 157.21 64.29 38.35
CA TYR A 146 156.72 63.37 37.32
C TYR A 146 155.27 63.69 36.92
N THR A 147 154.78 63.09 35.82
CA THR A 147 153.36 63.11 35.42
C THR A 147 152.89 61.73 34.93
N CYS A 148 151.56 61.51 34.96
CA CYS A 148 150.91 60.27 34.50
C CYS A 148 150.14 60.50 33.18
N VAL A 149 150.17 59.52 32.27
CA VAL A 149 149.44 59.54 30.98
C VAL A 149 148.47 58.37 30.89
N CYS A 150 147.17 58.64 30.75
CA CYS A 150 146.10 57.66 30.91
C CYS A 150 145.67 56.92 29.62
N TYR A 151 145.23 55.67 29.78
CA TYR A 151 144.64 54.86 28.71
C TYR A 151 143.18 55.25 28.40
N PRO A 152 142.70 55.04 27.15
CA PRO A 152 141.35 55.45 26.74
C PRO A 152 140.22 54.88 27.60
N GLY A 153 139.25 55.74 27.94
CA GLY A 153 138.14 55.41 28.83
C GLY A 153 138.43 55.63 30.33
N PHE A 154 139.69 55.93 30.69
CA PHE A 154 140.10 56.30 32.05
C PHE A 154 140.61 57.75 32.12
N PHE A 155 140.49 58.36 33.30
CA PHE A 155 140.95 59.72 33.58
C PHE A 155 141.25 59.94 35.08
N GLY A 156 141.82 61.08 35.41
CA GLY A 156 142.25 61.45 36.77
C GLY A 156 143.76 61.68 36.86
N PRO A 157 144.28 62.28 37.94
CA PRO A 157 145.71 62.51 38.14
C PRO A 157 146.54 61.22 38.15
N GLU A 158 145.98 60.09 38.58
CA GLU A 158 146.63 58.77 38.59
C GLU A 158 145.99 57.79 37.60
N CYS A 159 144.99 58.24 36.82
CA CYS A 159 144.17 57.44 35.89
C CYS A 159 143.16 56.49 36.58
N GLU A 160 142.63 56.92 37.71
CA GLU A 160 141.83 56.13 38.65
C GLU A 160 140.32 56.06 38.33
N GLU A 161 139.78 57.01 37.55
CA GLU A 161 138.35 57.11 37.23
C GLU A 161 138.00 56.63 35.81
N VAL A 162 136.73 56.26 35.61
CA VAL A 162 136.23 55.66 34.35
C VAL A 162 135.05 56.44 33.76
N VAL A 163 135.06 56.64 32.44
CA VAL A 163 134.04 57.41 31.72
C VAL A 163 132.65 56.75 31.81
N LYS A 164 131.60 57.56 31.98
CA LYS A 164 130.19 57.15 32.07
C LYS A 164 129.37 57.56 30.85
N CYS A 165 128.42 56.71 30.46
CA CYS A 165 127.33 57.04 29.55
C CYS A 165 126.09 57.50 30.33
N ARG A 166 125.12 58.08 29.62
CA ARG A 166 123.78 58.37 30.18
C ARG A 166 123.02 57.08 30.44
N GLU A 167 122.18 57.07 31.46
CA GLU A 167 121.23 55.98 31.71
C GLU A 167 120.07 56.07 30.67
N PHE A 168 119.35 54.98 30.45
CA PHE A 168 118.15 54.99 29.61
C PHE A 168 116.93 55.40 30.45
N ASP A 169 116.23 56.46 30.04
CA ASP A 169 114.95 56.85 30.65
C ASP A 169 113.93 55.72 30.57
N ALA A 170 112.95 55.71 31.49
CA ALA A 170 112.10 54.56 31.79
C ALA A 170 111.45 53.91 30.56
N VAL A 171 112.00 52.76 30.14
CA VAL A 171 111.49 51.98 29.02
C VAL A 171 110.14 51.37 29.40
N HIS A 172 109.12 51.61 28.60
CA HIS A 172 107.75 51.12 28.81
C HIS A 172 107.41 49.98 27.84
N ARG A 173 106.54 49.06 28.31
CA ARG A 173 105.96 47.99 27.49
C ARG A 173 105.32 48.56 26.21
N PRO A 174 105.39 47.86 25.06
CA PRO A 174 105.88 46.49 24.91
C PRO A 174 107.42 46.34 24.84
N LEU A 175 108.22 47.40 24.94
CA LEU A 175 109.68 47.29 24.92
C LEU A 175 110.24 46.96 26.31
N SER A 176 111.29 46.13 26.33
CA SER A 176 112.07 45.75 27.52
C SER A 176 113.57 45.87 27.25
N VAL A 177 114.36 46.26 28.26
CA VAL A 177 115.82 46.40 28.18
C VAL A 177 116.52 45.65 29.31
N ASN A 178 117.66 45.04 29.02
CA ASN A 178 118.53 44.37 29.98
C ASN A 178 119.99 44.84 29.76
N CYS A 179 120.77 45.02 30.83
CA CYS A 179 122.09 45.66 30.77
C CYS A 179 123.14 44.95 31.64
N SER A 180 124.38 44.94 31.17
CA SER A 180 125.56 44.40 31.85
C SER A 180 126.64 45.48 32.01
N HIS A 181 127.26 45.54 33.20
CA HIS A 181 128.16 46.61 33.63
C HIS A 181 129.47 46.05 34.22
N PRO A 182 130.54 45.87 33.41
CA PRO A 182 131.74 45.17 33.84
C PRO A 182 132.77 46.03 34.60
N LEU A 183 132.54 47.35 34.78
CA LEU A 183 133.47 48.25 35.50
C LEU A 183 132.74 49.10 36.57
N LYS A 184 131.89 50.05 36.16
CA LYS A 184 130.91 50.75 37.02
C LYS A 184 129.56 50.79 36.29
N SER A 185 128.45 51.04 37.00
CA SER A 185 127.12 51.16 36.36
C SER A 185 127.13 52.19 35.23
N PHE A 186 126.64 51.79 34.06
CA PHE A 186 126.62 52.57 32.82
C PHE A 186 127.96 53.19 32.40
N SER A 187 129.11 52.63 32.83
CA SER A 187 130.44 53.07 32.39
C SER A 187 130.86 52.49 31.05
N TYR A 188 131.99 52.96 30.51
CA TYR A 188 132.72 52.34 29.39
C TYR A 188 132.74 50.81 29.52
N LYS A 189 132.50 50.12 28.39
CA LYS A 189 132.29 48.65 28.26
C LYS A 189 130.96 48.11 28.82
N SER A 190 130.04 48.95 29.29
CA SER A 190 128.65 48.51 29.52
C SER A 190 127.99 48.11 28.20
N SER A 191 127.09 47.13 28.25
CA SER A 191 126.33 46.65 27.08
C SER A 191 124.88 46.38 27.46
N CYS A 192 123.93 46.77 26.61
CA CYS A 192 122.50 46.56 26.80
C CYS A 192 121.86 45.89 25.58
N THR A 193 120.84 45.08 25.82
CA THR A 193 120.02 44.35 24.85
C THR A 193 118.55 44.75 24.98
N PHE A 194 117.86 44.93 23.86
CA PHE A 194 116.44 45.29 23.77
C PHE A 194 115.60 44.10 23.27
N SER A 195 114.35 44.01 23.71
CA SER A 195 113.41 42.94 23.35
C SER A 195 111.96 43.44 23.46
N CYS A 196 111.04 42.83 22.71
CA CYS A 196 109.61 43.18 22.74
C CYS A 196 108.76 42.10 23.42
N ASP A 197 107.62 42.51 23.96
CA ASP A 197 106.54 41.61 24.40
C ASP A 197 105.96 40.79 23.23
N GLU A 198 105.31 39.67 23.56
CA GLU A 198 104.75 38.72 22.60
C GLU A 198 103.75 39.37 21.63
N GLY A 199 103.92 39.09 20.32
CA GLY A 199 103.13 39.67 19.23
C GLY A 199 103.68 40.99 18.67
N PHE A 200 104.86 41.43 19.15
CA PHE A 200 105.58 42.60 18.62
C PHE A 200 107.03 42.24 18.25
N GLU A 201 107.53 42.84 17.16
CA GLU A 201 108.91 42.66 16.68
C GLU A 201 109.76 43.94 16.86
N VAL A 202 111.07 43.76 17.04
CA VAL A 202 112.04 44.85 17.25
C VAL A 202 112.37 45.53 15.92
N SER A 203 111.85 46.74 15.73
CA SER A 203 112.20 47.65 14.64
C SER A 203 113.37 48.54 15.04
N GLY A 204 114.59 48.05 14.82
CA GLY A 204 115.84 48.78 15.05
C GLY A 204 116.99 47.87 15.50
N PRO A 205 118.16 48.42 15.88
CA PRO A 205 119.24 47.65 16.48
C PRO A 205 118.83 47.12 17.87
N ASP A 206 119.04 45.82 18.08
CA ASP A 206 118.71 45.12 19.33
C ASP A 206 119.72 45.35 20.46
N THR A 207 120.87 45.94 20.17
CA THR A 207 122.03 46.01 21.07
C THR A 207 122.73 47.36 21.05
N SER A 208 123.24 47.79 22.20
CA SER A 208 123.97 49.05 22.36
C SER A 208 125.07 48.95 23.42
N GLN A 209 126.22 49.59 23.19
CA GLN A 209 127.39 49.57 24.10
C GLN A 209 127.87 50.97 24.46
N CYS A 210 128.41 51.13 25.68
CA CYS A 210 128.96 52.39 26.16
C CYS A 210 130.44 52.56 25.75
N SER A 211 130.70 53.59 24.95
CA SER A 211 132.01 53.92 24.38
C SER A 211 132.96 54.57 25.39
N PRO A 212 134.27 54.67 25.11
CA PRO A 212 135.23 55.38 25.98
C PRO A 212 135.03 56.91 25.97
N TYR A 213 134.10 57.42 25.17
CA TYR A 213 133.74 58.85 25.06
C TYR A 213 132.40 59.18 25.73
N GLY A 214 131.75 58.21 26.40
CA GLY A 214 130.51 58.45 27.17
C GLY A 214 129.21 58.49 26.35
N ASN A 215 129.21 57.91 25.14
CA ASN A 215 128.00 57.71 24.34
C ASN A 215 127.69 56.23 24.06
N TRP A 216 126.42 55.95 23.80
CA TRP A 216 125.92 54.66 23.36
C TRP A 216 126.15 54.46 21.85
N THR A 217 126.44 53.24 21.41
CA THR A 217 126.64 52.91 19.99
C THR A 217 125.35 52.94 19.16
N ALA A 218 124.19 52.74 19.78
CA ALA A 218 122.89 52.70 19.13
C ALA A 218 121.80 53.40 19.96
N GLN A 219 120.79 53.93 19.26
CA GLN A 219 119.56 54.47 19.86
C GLN A 219 118.59 53.34 20.26
N VAL A 220 117.60 53.66 21.08
CA VAL A 220 116.56 52.71 21.53
C VAL A 220 115.64 52.35 20.34
N PRO A 221 115.42 51.06 20.03
CA PRO A 221 114.54 50.62 18.95
C PRO A 221 113.05 50.75 19.30
N GLN A 222 112.17 50.53 18.33
CA GLN A 222 110.71 50.49 18.54
C GLN A 222 110.16 49.06 18.45
N CYS A 223 109.01 48.79 19.06
CA CYS A 223 108.27 47.54 18.91
C CYS A 223 107.08 47.75 17.97
N VAL A 224 106.94 46.91 16.93
CA VAL A 224 105.83 46.98 15.95
C VAL A 224 105.00 45.70 15.98
N ALA A 225 103.68 45.80 15.87
CA ALA A 225 102.78 44.65 15.96
C ALA A 225 102.92 43.73 14.72
N VAL A 226 102.92 42.42 14.94
CA VAL A 226 103.01 41.42 13.86
C VAL A 226 101.80 41.50 12.94
N GLN A 227 102.04 41.40 11.62
CA GLN A 227 101.04 41.56 10.57
C GLN A 227 100.60 40.20 9.99
N CYS A 228 99.31 39.88 10.06
CA CYS A 228 98.75 38.71 9.38
C CYS A 228 98.31 39.05 7.94
N ARG A 229 98.20 38.02 7.08
CA ARG A 229 97.64 38.17 5.72
C ARG A 229 96.19 38.68 5.74
N PRO A 230 95.72 39.44 4.74
CA PRO A 230 94.30 39.67 4.57
C PRO A 230 93.52 38.35 4.39
N LEU A 231 92.33 38.27 5.00
CA LEU A 231 91.35 37.21 4.77
C LEU A 231 90.30 37.67 3.76
N ASN A 232 89.78 36.76 2.92
CA ASN A 232 88.71 37.09 1.97
C ASN A 232 87.30 36.97 2.58
N THR A 233 86.30 37.60 1.95
CA THR A 233 84.88 37.40 2.29
C THR A 233 84.35 36.11 1.63
N PRO A 234 83.63 35.22 2.34
CA PRO A 234 83.05 34.02 1.74
C PRO A 234 81.98 34.30 0.68
N SER A 235 81.85 33.43 -0.31
CA SER A 235 80.68 33.40 -1.22
C SER A 235 79.42 33.07 -0.43
N ASN A 236 78.33 33.81 -0.63
CA ASN A 236 77.08 33.72 0.16
C ASN A 236 77.32 33.96 1.66
N GLY A 237 78.22 34.89 1.99
CA GLY A 237 78.48 35.34 3.35
C GLY A 237 79.12 36.73 3.43
N GLU A 238 79.31 37.17 4.66
CA GLU A 238 79.85 38.47 5.05
C GLU A 238 81.04 38.28 6.01
N ARG A 239 81.89 39.30 6.10
CA ARG A 239 83.11 39.30 6.91
C ARG A 239 83.28 40.66 7.58
N HIS A 240 83.26 40.67 8.91
CA HIS A 240 83.48 41.86 9.72
C HIS A 240 84.75 41.68 10.56
N CYS A 241 85.75 42.54 10.37
CA CYS A 241 87.00 42.50 11.12
C CYS A 241 87.11 43.71 12.05
N SER A 242 87.54 43.46 13.29
CA SER A 242 87.81 44.48 14.31
C SER A 242 89.33 44.57 14.51
N PRO A 243 89.98 45.65 14.03
CA PRO A 243 91.40 45.89 14.27
C PRO A 243 91.66 46.30 15.72
N VAL A 244 92.79 45.88 16.30
CA VAL A 244 93.21 46.27 17.65
C VAL A 244 94.39 47.25 17.60
N HIS A 245 95.52 46.82 17.04
CA HIS A 245 96.71 47.68 16.85
C HIS A 245 96.81 48.27 15.43
N GLY A 246 96.14 47.64 14.46
CA GLY A 246 96.05 48.04 13.04
C GLY A 246 95.28 47.00 12.23
N GLU A 247 95.00 47.25 10.95
CA GLU A 247 94.26 46.29 10.11
C GLU A 247 95.03 44.97 9.92
N PHE A 248 94.37 43.85 10.25
CA PHE A 248 94.92 42.50 10.17
C PHE A 248 96.22 42.28 10.97
N GLN A 249 96.52 43.13 11.95
CA GLN A 249 97.65 42.99 12.87
C GLN A 249 97.28 42.15 14.09
N TYR A 250 98.27 41.77 14.91
CA TYR A 250 98.12 41.00 16.14
C TYR A 250 96.86 41.39 16.95
N GLN A 251 96.14 40.38 17.45
CA GLN A 251 94.86 40.49 18.17
C GLN A 251 93.66 40.98 17.33
N SER A 252 93.83 41.40 16.07
CA SER A 252 92.69 41.67 15.17
C SER A 252 91.82 40.43 15.05
N THR A 253 90.50 40.60 15.15
CA THR A 253 89.55 39.50 15.10
C THR A 253 88.61 39.68 13.90
N CYS A 254 88.49 38.66 13.05
CA CYS A 254 87.54 38.62 11.95
C CYS A 254 86.41 37.63 12.26
N ARG A 255 85.17 38.09 12.16
CA ARG A 255 83.95 37.28 12.23
C ARG A 255 83.34 37.09 10.84
N PHE A 256 82.83 35.89 10.60
CA PHE A 256 82.14 35.48 9.39
C PHE A 256 80.68 35.15 9.68
N THR A 257 79.79 35.54 8.79
CA THR A 257 78.36 35.19 8.80
C THR A 257 77.96 34.73 7.40
N CYS A 258 76.97 33.84 7.28
CA CYS A 258 76.43 33.42 5.98
C CYS A 258 75.08 34.08 5.71
N THR A 259 74.74 34.25 4.43
CA THR A 259 73.42 34.75 4.03
C THR A 259 72.33 33.72 4.32
N GLU A 260 71.07 34.15 4.34
CA GLU A 260 69.93 33.29 4.65
C GLU A 260 69.90 32.01 3.78
N GLY A 261 69.61 30.87 4.41
CA GLY A 261 69.62 29.54 3.77
C GLY A 261 70.98 28.84 3.73
N PHE A 262 72.06 29.52 4.12
CA PHE A 262 73.40 28.95 4.23
C PHE A 262 73.84 28.82 5.70
N VAL A 263 74.89 28.03 5.94
CA VAL A 263 75.49 27.79 7.26
C VAL A 263 77.02 27.82 7.15
N VAL A 264 77.69 28.34 8.20
CA VAL A 264 79.15 28.41 8.27
C VAL A 264 79.72 26.99 8.45
N ASN A 265 80.48 26.50 7.48
CA ASN A 265 81.35 25.33 7.66
C ASN A 265 82.80 25.82 7.80
N GLY A 266 83.36 25.64 9.00
CA GLY A 266 84.60 26.24 9.46
C GLY A 266 84.38 27.01 10.76
N ALA A 267 85.31 27.89 11.13
CA ALA A 267 85.18 28.72 12.31
C ALA A 267 84.44 30.04 12.01
N GLU A 268 83.41 30.38 12.81
CA GLU A 268 82.74 31.69 12.72
C GLU A 268 83.67 32.88 13.02
N THR A 269 84.74 32.66 13.77
CA THR A 269 85.70 33.70 14.16
C THR A 269 87.13 33.21 14.00
N SER A 270 88.02 34.12 13.64
CA SER A 270 89.45 33.88 13.54
C SER A 270 90.23 35.10 14.04
N ILE A 271 91.37 34.89 14.68
CA ILE A 271 92.18 35.92 15.35
C ILE A 271 93.58 35.93 14.75
N CYS A 272 94.18 37.11 14.58
CA CYS A 272 95.56 37.26 14.17
C CYS A 272 96.50 37.02 15.37
N GLU A 273 97.31 35.96 15.28
CA GLU A 273 98.21 35.50 16.33
C GLU A 273 99.59 36.16 16.23
N ALA A 274 100.39 36.05 17.30
CA ALA A 274 101.78 36.49 17.34
C ALA A 274 102.68 35.79 16.30
N SER A 275 102.19 34.72 15.67
CA SER A 275 102.84 33.96 14.59
C SER A 275 102.68 34.58 13.19
N GLY A 276 101.95 35.70 13.05
CA GLY A 276 101.57 36.27 11.74
C GLY A 276 100.54 35.43 10.98
N ARG A 277 99.89 34.49 11.66
CA ARG A 277 98.86 33.61 11.11
C ARG A 277 97.52 33.86 11.78
N TRP A 278 96.47 33.49 11.07
CA TRP A 278 95.12 33.43 11.60
C TRP A 278 94.87 32.05 12.23
N THR A 279 94.26 32.01 13.41
CA THR A 279 93.94 30.75 14.12
C THR A 279 93.16 29.77 13.24
N TYR A 280 92.28 30.28 12.37
CA TYR A 280 91.53 29.51 11.38
C TYR A 280 91.54 30.19 9.99
N PRO A 281 91.50 29.42 8.89
CA PRO A 281 91.30 29.95 7.54
C PRO A 281 89.86 30.45 7.32
N GLU A 282 89.60 31.08 6.18
CA GLU A 282 88.27 31.51 5.75
C GLU A 282 87.28 30.32 5.68
N PRO A 283 86.09 30.41 6.31
CA PRO A 283 85.09 29.35 6.27
C PRO A 283 84.29 29.35 4.96
N ILE A 284 83.62 28.23 4.66
CA ILE A 284 82.76 28.06 3.49
C ILE A 284 81.30 28.13 3.93
N CYS A 285 80.51 29.02 3.34
CA CYS A 285 79.06 29.03 3.51
C CYS A 285 78.42 27.91 2.68
N GLN A 286 78.05 26.82 3.33
CA GLN A 286 77.37 25.69 2.70
C GLN A 286 75.86 25.90 2.69
N VAL A 287 75.19 25.48 1.62
CA VAL A 287 73.73 25.53 1.55
C VAL A 287 73.15 24.53 2.56
N LYS A 288 72.10 24.92 3.29
CA LYS A 288 71.40 24.00 4.17
C LYS A 288 70.62 22.98 3.33
N GLN A 289 70.67 21.72 3.77
CA GLN A 289 69.93 20.61 3.19
C GLN A 289 68.66 20.36 4.00
N CYS A 290 67.55 20.08 3.33
CA CYS A 290 66.38 19.48 3.95
C CYS A 290 66.52 17.96 4.01
N GLN A 291 65.59 17.30 4.72
CA GLN A 291 65.50 15.84 4.71
C GLN A 291 65.19 15.34 3.30
N GLU A 292 65.85 14.27 2.85
CA GLU A 292 65.47 13.52 1.66
C GLU A 292 64.03 12.97 1.79
N ILE A 293 63.26 13.05 0.70
CA ILE A 293 61.84 12.68 0.66
C ILE A 293 61.52 11.85 -0.59
N GLU A 294 60.60 10.89 -0.44
CA GLU A 294 60.14 10.00 -1.50
C GLU A 294 58.75 10.42 -2.01
N SER A 295 58.39 9.98 -3.22
CA SER A 295 57.02 10.13 -3.74
C SER A 295 56.02 9.31 -2.91
N PRO A 296 54.87 9.88 -2.50
CA PRO A 296 53.88 9.16 -1.72
C PRO A 296 53.26 8.00 -2.49
N ALA A 297 52.83 6.95 -1.78
CA ALA A 297 52.20 5.79 -2.41
C ALA A 297 50.93 6.21 -3.19
N ARG A 298 50.88 5.84 -4.48
CA ARG A 298 49.87 6.29 -5.46
C ARG A 298 49.82 7.80 -5.70
N GLY A 299 50.98 8.44 -5.61
CA GLY A 299 51.21 9.79 -6.09
C GLY A 299 52.54 9.94 -6.82
N THR A 300 52.66 11.03 -7.56
CA THR A 300 53.87 11.45 -8.27
C THR A 300 54.46 12.67 -7.58
N MET A 301 55.79 12.75 -7.53
CA MET A 301 56.56 13.88 -7.02
C MET A 301 57.43 14.44 -8.14
N ASP A 302 57.40 15.75 -8.35
CA ASP A 302 58.30 16.47 -9.27
C ASP A 302 59.01 17.59 -8.52
N CYS A 303 60.34 17.68 -8.62
CA CYS A 303 61.17 18.52 -7.76
C CYS A 303 62.11 19.42 -8.56
N ILE A 304 62.05 20.73 -8.28
CA ILE A 304 62.95 21.75 -8.82
C ILE A 304 64.00 22.05 -7.76
N ASN A 305 65.25 21.65 -8.03
CA ASN A 305 66.38 21.67 -7.08
C ASN A 305 67.46 22.69 -7.52
N PRO A 306 67.29 24.00 -7.29
CA PRO A 306 68.13 25.05 -7.91
C PRO A 306 69.54 25.17 -7.31
N LEU A 307 69.79 24.62 -6.12
CA LEU A 307 71.06 24.72 -5.38
C LEU A 307 71.67 23.35 -5.02
N GLY A 308 71.22 22.28 -5.71
CA GLY A 308 71.50 20.89 -5.36
C GLY A 308 70.27 20.20 -4.78
N ASP A 309 70.29 18.86 -4.78
CA ASP A 309 69.10 18.06 -4.45
C ASP A 309 68.64 18.25 -3.01
N PHE A 310 67.36 18.59 -2.85
CA PHE A 310 66.70 18.89 -1.57
C PHE A 310 67.36 20.02 -0.73
N ALA A 311 68.19 20.86 -1.35
CA ALA A 311 68.80 22.03 -0.74
C ALA A 311 67.80 23.18 -0.51
N TYR A 312 68.18 24.18 0.28
CA TYR A 312 67.44 25.44 0.42
C TYR A 312 66.90 25.97 -0.92
N ASN A 313 65.65 26.45 -0.91
CA ASN A 313 64.90 26.92 -2.08
C ASN A 313 64.53 25.81 -3.10
N SER A 314 64.82 24.54 -2.83
CA SER A 314 64.22 23.42 -3.57
C SER A 314 62.72 23.35 -3.34
N THR A 315 61.97 23.01 -4.38
CA THR A 315 60.50 22.97 -4.38
C THR A 315 60.01 21.69 -5.02
N CYS A 316 59.27 20.88 -4.26
CA CYS A 316 58.67 19.63 -4.74
C CYS A 316 57.15 19.76 -4.79
N SER A 317 56.54 19.41 -5.93
CA SER A 317 55.11 19.36 -6.15
C SER A 317 54.60 17.91 -6.15
N PHE A 318 53.36 17.72 -5.70
CA PHE A 318 52.76 16.41 -5.46
C PHE A 318 51.38 16.29 -6.09
N ALA A 319 51.17 15.24 -6.87
CA ALA A 319 49.87 14.86 -7.44
C ALA A 319 49.55 13.40 -7.12
N CYS A 320 48.27 13.01 -7.18
CA CYS A 320 47.83 11.64 -6.93
C CYS A 320 47.39 10.91 -8.22
N GLU A 321 47.46 9.58 -8.21
CA GLU A 321 46.85 8.71 -9.22
C GLU A 321 45.33 8.99 -9.34
N THR A 322 44.75 8.78 -10.52
CA THR A 322 43.33 9.05 -10.77
C THR A 322 42.42 8.27 -9.81
N GLY A 323 41.56 8.98 -9.09
CA GLY A 323 40.70 8.39 -8.04
C GLY A 323 41.29 8.44 -6.64
N PHE A 324 42.45 9.08 -6.44
CA PHE A 324 43.00 9.41 -5.13
C PHE A 324 43.03 10.93 -4.93
N GLN A 325 42.69 11.39 -3.73
CA GLN A 325 42.79 12.79 -3.31
C GLN A 325 44.05 13.01 -2.46
N LEU A 326 44.75 14.11 -2.74
CA LEU A 326 45.85 14.59 -1.94
C LEU A 326 45.36 15.14 -0.59
N SER A 327 46.01 14.70 0.50
CA SER A 327 45.81 15.18 1.87
C SER A 327 47.14 15.67 2.42
N GLY A 328 47.28 16.98 2.55
CA GLY A 328 48.54 17.66 2.90
C GLY A 328 48.75 18.89 2.02
N SER A 329 50.00 19.34 1.90
CA SER A 329 50.37 20.43 0.98
C SER A 329 50.69 19.89 -0.41
N GLU A 330 50.11 20.49 -1.45
CA GLU A 330 50.42 20.20 -2.87
C GLU A 330 51.88 20.54 -3.23
N ILE A 331 52.47 21.51 -2.53
CA ILE A 331 53.84 21.96 -2.75
C ILE A 331 54.58 22.03 -1.41
N LEU A 332 55.77 21.43 -1.36
CA LEU A 332 56.73 21.54 -0.26
C LEU A 332 57.92 22.39 -0.72
N HIS A 333 58.35 23.35 0.11
CA HIS A 333 59.54 24.16 -0.13
C HIS A 333 60.58 23.92 0.96
N CYS A 334 61.85 23.78 0.59
CA CYS A 334 62.94 23.67 1.55
C CYS A 334 63.31 25.06 2.09
N SER A 335 62.91 25.35 3.33
CA SER A 335 63.04 26.66 3.95
C SER A 335 64.47 26.96 4.44
N SER A 336 64.74 28.23 4.73
CA SER A 336 66.06 28.71 5.22
C SER A 336 66.48 28.15 6.59
N SER A 337 65.61 27.38 7.24
CA SER A 337 65.92 26.59 8.44
C SER A 337 66.67 25.28 8.14
N GLY A 338 66.53 24.72 6.92
CA GLY A 338 66.88 23.32 6.62
C GLY A 338 65.72 22.34 6.86
N GLN A 339 64.48 22.82 6.89
CA GLN A 339 63.27 22.02 7.02
C GLN A 339 62.26 22.32 5.91
N TRP A 340 61.50 21.31 5.50
CA TRP A 340 60.36 21.46 4.59
C TRP A 340 59.22 22.26 5.24
N THR A 341 58.48 23.03 4.44
CA THR A 341 57.30 23.77 4.90
C THR A 341 56.15 22.90 5.42
N ALA A 342 56.11 21.62 5.06
CA ALA A 342 55.12 20.64 5.50
C ALA A 342 55.72 19.22 5.48
N ALA A 343 55.02 18.26 6.07
CA ALA A 343 55.28 16.83 5.82
C ALA A 343 54.81 16.42 4.41
N VAL A 344 55.37 15.33 3.88
CA VAL A 344 54.97 14.76 2.59
C VAL A 344 53.48 14.41 2.60
N PRO A 345 52.69 14.83 1.60
CA PRO A 345 51.25 14.61 1.57
C PRO A 345 50.89 13.13 1.30
N ILE A 346 49.68 12.73 1.70
CA ILE A 346 49.17 11.35 1.54
C ILE A 346 48.06 11.32 0.49
N CYS A 347 48.15 10.39 -0.47
CA CYS A 347 47.09 10.11 -1.44
C CYS A 347 46.10 9.08 -0.87
N HIS A 348 44.89 9.52 -0.52
CA HIS A 348 43.80 8.63 -0.07
C HIS A 348 42.81 8.37 -1.21
N ALA A 349 42.34 7.14 -1.38
CA ALA A 349 41.30 6.84 -2.37
C ALA A 349 40.03 7.66 -2.08
N VAL A 350 39.43 8.25 -3.10
CA VAL A 350 38.22 9.08 -2.90
C VAL A 350 37.07 8.22 -2.42
N GLN A 351 36.30 8.72 -1.44
CA GLN A 351 35.15 8.01 -0.88
C GLN A 351 33.85 8.52 -1.49
N CYS A 352 33.02 7.60 -1.98
CA CYS A 352 31.65 7.89 -2.41
C CYS A 352 30.69 7.83 -1.21
N GLN A 353 29.47 8.35 -1.38
CA GLN A 353 28.44 8.27 -0.34
C GLN A 353 28.14 6.80 0.03
N PRO A 354 28.10 6.42 1.32
CA PRO A 354 27.78 5.04 1.72
C PRO A 354 26.42 4.58 1.18
N LEU A 355 26.38 3.38 0.59
CA LEU A 355 25.15 2.82 0.03
C LEU A 355 24.35 2.09 1.11
N GLY A 356 23.08 2.44 1.24
CA GLY A 356 22.12 1.70 2.06
C GLY A 356 21.64 0.42 1.37
N VAL A 357 21.19 -0.55 2.17
CA VAL A 357 20.52 -1.76 1.66
C VAL A 357 19.13 -1.37 1.13
N PRO A 358 18.74 -1.76 -0.11
CA PRO A 358 17.39 -1.53 -0.60
C PRO A 358 16.33 -2.20 0.29
N ILE A 359 15.20 -1.53 0.51
CA ILE A 359 14.07 -2.13 1.23
C ILE A 359 13.55 -3.31 0.41
N HIS A 360 13.39 -4.48 1.05
CA HIS A 360 13.12 -5.77 0.38
C HIS A 360 14.20 -6.22 -0.62
N GLY A 361 15.45 -5.75 -0.50
CA GLY A 361 16.61 -6.25 -1.23
C GLY A 361 17.80 -6.56 -0.34
N ASN A 362 18.91 -6.92 -0.98
CA ASN A 362 20.24 -7.00 -0.41
C ASN A 362 21.27 -6.31 -1.33
N ILE A 363 22.47 -6.09 -0.82
CA ILE A 363 23.59 -5.49 -1.54
C ILE A 363 24.85 -6.28 -1.23
N THR A 364 25.64 -6.60 -2.24
CA THR A 364 26.96 -7.23 -2.10
C THR A 364 28.02 -6.32 -2.72
N CYS A 365 28.94 -5.83 -1.89
CA CYS A 365 30.01 -4.92 -2.32
C CYS A 365 31.38 -5.59 -2.26
N SER A 366 32.25 -5.24 -3.21
CA SER A 366 33.68 -5.53 -3.21
C SER A 366 34.48 -4.24 -3.14
N HIS A 367 35.29 -4.08 -2.09
CA HIS A 367 36.04 -2.85 -1.79
C HIS A 367 37.55 -3.08 -2.01
N LEU A 368 38.15 -2.43 -3.01
CA LEU A 368 39.55 -2.62 -3.38
C LEU A 368 40.54 -1.79 -2.54
N HIS A 369 40.09 -0.65 -2.00
CA HIS A 369 40.95 0.30 -1.27
C HIS A 369 40.42 0.62 0.14
N GLY A 370 39.11 0.47 0.34
CA GLY A 370 38.40 0.65 1.61
C GLY A 370 36.90 0.84 1.37
N ASP A 371 36.10 0.79 2.44
CA ASP A 371 34.65 0.77 2.34
C ASP A 371 34.09 1.98 1.58
N PHE A 372 33.36 1.71 0.50
CA PHE A 372 32.77 2.70 -0.43
C PHE A 372 33.79 3.68 -1.07
N GLN A 373 35.07 3.32 -1.13
CA GLN A 373 36.11 4.10 -1.81
C GLN A 373 36.21 3.77 -3.32
N TYR A 374 36.99 4.56 -4.06
CA TYR A 374 37.25 4.41 -5.49
C TYR A 374 37.44 2.95 -5.93
N GLN A 375 36.82 2.58 -7.05
CA GLN A 375 36.71 1.22 -7.59
C GLN A 375 35.95 0.21 -6.72
N SER A 376 35.28 0.63 -5.64
CA SER A 376 34.23 -0.19 -5.02
C SER A 376 33.14 -0.49 -6.04
N ARG A 377 32.88 -1.78 -6.28
CA ARG A 377 31.70 -2.25 -7.03
C ARG A 377 30.68 -2.77 -6.03
N CYS A 378 29.43 -2.39 -6.19
CA CYS A 378 28.31 -2.95 -5.45
C CYS A 378 27.26 -3.47 -6.43
N THR A 379 26.81 -4.70 -6.20
CA THR A 379 25.75 -5.38 -6.94
C THR A 379 24.54 -5.48 -6.01
N PHE A 380 23.34 -5.22 -6.55
CA PHE A 380 22.08 -5.21 -5.79
C PHE A 380 21.20 -6.38 -6.24
N HIS A 381 20.53 -7.03 -5.29
CA HIS A 381 19.55 -8.07 -5.61
C HIS A 381 18.27 -7.88 -4.80
N CYS A 382 17.11 -8.04 -5.44
CA CYS A 382 15.81 -7.97 -4.76
C CYS A 382 15.39 -9.32 -4.19
N SER A 383 14.55 -9.29 -3.14
CA SER A 383 13.95 -10.49 -2.56
C SER A 383 12.94 -11.12 -3.51
N GLU A 384 12.64 -12.41 -3.32
CA GLU A 384 11.64 -13.12 -4.13
C GLU A 384 10.30 -12.35 -4.15
N GLY A 385 9.78 -12.11 -5.35
CA GLY A 385 8.54 -11.35 -5.58
C GLY A 385 8.69 -9.82 -5.66
N PHE A 386 9.92 -9.31 -5.65
CA PHE A 386 10.24 -7.90 -5.90
C PHE A 386 11.13 -7.79 -7.15
N GLN A 387 10.79 -6.87 -8.06
CA GLN A 387 11.55 -6.56 -9.25
C GLN A 387 12.52 -5.40 -8.98
N LEU A 388 13.75 -5.52 -9.48
CA LEU A 388 14.75 -4.46 -9.45
C LEU A 388 14.43 -3.41 -10.53
N LEU A 389 14.31 -2.15 -10.11
CA LEU A 389 14.17 -0.98 -11.00
C LEU A 389 15.37 -0.05 -10.83
N GLY A 390 16.20 0.05 -11.86
CA GLY A 390 17.50 0.70 -11.88
C GLY A 390 18.56 -0.23 -12.47
N GLU A 391 19.84 0.13 -12.33
CA GLU A 391 20.95 -0.75 -12.70
C GLU A 391 21.24 -1.76 -11.58
N GLU A 392 21.59 -3.00 -11.96
CA GLU A 392 21.95 -4.06 -11.00
C GLU A 392 23.32 -3.80 -10.34
N GLU A 393 24.23 -3.12 -11.03
CA GLU A 393 25.58 -2.80 -10.54
C GLU A 393 25.87 -1.29 -10.52
N THR A 394 26.65 -0.87 -9.54
CA THR A 394 27.18 0.50 -9.47
C THR A 394 28.63 0.53 -8.98
N LEU A 395 29.42 1.48 -9.48
CA LEU A 395 30.85 1.63 -9.15
C LEU A 395 31.16 3.02 -8.61
N CYS A 396 32.01 3.09 -7.58
CA CYS A 396 32.50 4.36 -7.04
C CYS A 396 33.59 4.94 -7.95
N THR A 397 33.30 6.08 -8.56
CA THR A 397 34.15 6.73 -9.57
C THR A 397 35.11 7.75 -8.97
N ALA A 398 36.04 8.26 -9.79
CA ALA A 398 37.01 9.28 -9.37
C ALA A 398 36.37 10.65 -9.04
N SER A 399 35.11 10.92 -9.43
CA SER A 399 34.39 12.15 -9.08
C SER A 399 33.74 12.12 -7.69
N ARG A 400 33.90 11.02 -6.93
CA ARG A 400 33.17 10.70 -5.67
C ARG A 400 31.71 10.30 -5.88
N GLU A 401 31.32 10.07 -7.13
CA GLU A 401 29.96 9.70 -7.51
C GLU A 401 29.88 8.21 -7.87
N TRP A 402 28.69 7.64 -7.66
CA TRP A 402 28.35 6.30 -8.12
C TRP A 402 27.93 6.34 -9.59
N THR A 403 28.33 5.35 -10.40
CA THR A 403 27.93 5.27 -11.82
C THR A 403 26.42 5.21 -12.03
N SER A 404 25.67 4.76 -11.02
CA SER A 404 24.21 4.81 -10.97
C SER A 404 23.71 4.91 -9.53
N PRO A 405 22.55 5.55 -9.28
CA PRO A 405 21.94 5.60 -7.95
C PRO A 405 21.49 4.20 -7.48
N PRO A 406 21.22 4.01 -6.17
CA PRO A 406 20.68 2.74 -5.68
C PRO A 406 19.35 2.40 -6.36
N PRO A 407 19.17 1.16 -6.87
CA PRO A 407 17.91 0.73 -7.48
C PRO A 407 16.82 0.51 -6.42
N VAL A 408 15.57 0.54 -6.86
CA VAL A 408 14.38 0.29 -6.03
C VAL A 408 13.86 -1.11 -6.28
N CYS A 409 13.69 -1.90 -5.22
CA CYS A 409 12.97 -3.17 -5.28
C CYS A 409 11.46 -2.91 -5.20
N GLN A 410 10.80 -2.74 -6.35
CA GLN A 410 9.34 -2.61 -6.41
C GLN A 410 8.71 -3.99 -6.29
N VAL A 411 7.63 -4.12 -5.51
CA VAL A 411 6.87 -5.36 -5.42
C VAL A 411 6.20 -5.69 -6.76
N ILE A 412 6.18 -6.96 -7.15
CA ILE A 412 5.57 -7.38 -8.42
C ILE A 412 4.04 -7.35 -8.30
N ASP A 413 3.39 -6.64 -9.22
CA ASP A 413 1.93 -6.58 -9.34
C ASP A 413 1.36 -7.84 -10.02
N CYS A 414 0.24 -8.37 -9.51
CA CYS A 414 -0.62 -9.27 -10.28
C CYS A 414 -1.81 -8.51 -10.89
N PRO A 415 -2.43 -9.03 -11.98
CA PRO A 415 -3.69 -8.50 -12.49
C PRO A 415 -4.75 -8.38 -11.39
N LYS A 416 -5.43 -7.22 -11.33
CA LYS A 416 -6.51 -6.99 -10.36
C LYS A 416 -7.61 -8.03 -10.52
N LEU A 417 -8.25 -8.40 -9.41
CA LEU A 417 -9.33 -9.38 -9.37
C LEU A 417 -10.65 -8.71 -8.99
N ASP A 418 -11.66 -8.91 -9.83
CA ASP A 418 -13.03 -8.52 -9.53
C ASP A 418 -13.76 -9.61 -8.72
N ALA A 419 -14.83 -9.23 -8.03
CA ALA A 419 -15.72 -10.20 -7.39
C ALA A 419 -16.50 -11.02 -8.44
N PRO A 420 -16.70 -12.33 -8.23
CA PRO A 420 -17.52 -13.12 -9.12
C PRO A 420 -18.96 -12.63 -9.07
N LYS A 421 -19.66 -12.65 -10.22
CA LYS A 421 -21.09 -12.33 -10.27
C LYS A 421 -21.86 -13.22 -9.30
N ASP A 422 -22.78 -12.62 -8.55
CA ASP A 422 -23.55 -13.27 -7.48
C ASP A 422 -22.69 -13.89 -6.35
N GLY A 423 -21.52 -13.31 -6.11
CA GLY A 423 -20.64 -13.62 -4.98
C GLY A 423 -19.87 -12.42 -4.43
N GLY A 424 -18.81 -12.70 -3.68
CA GLY A 424 -17.99 -11.71 -2.97
C GLY A 424 -16.52 -12.11 -2.90
N LEU A 425 -15.65 -11.11 -2.88
CA LEU A 425 -14.19 -11.24 -2.86
C LEU A 425 -13.63 -10.57 -1.60
N ASN A 426 -12.75 -11.28 -0.87
CA ASN A 426 -12.04 -10.76 0.28
C ASN A 426 -10.53 -11.02 0.12
N CYS A 427 -9.74 -9.96 0.03
CA CYS A 427 -8.30 -10.02 -0.22
C CYS A 427 -7.50 -9.45 0.95
N SER A 428 -6.41 -10.13 1.30
CA SER A 428 -5.37 -9.63 2.20
C SER A 428 -4.14 -9.21 1.38
N HIS A 429 -3.77 -7.94 1.48
CA HIS A 429 -2.69 -7.31 0.72
C HIS A 429 -1.54 -6.91 1.67
N LEU A 430 -0.41 -7.63 1.62
CA LEU A 430 0.73 -7.39 2.51
C LEU A 430 1.65 -6.26 2.06
N HIS A 431 1.78 -6.06 0.74
CA HIS A 431 2.74 -5.14 0.13
C HIS A 431 2.09 -4.11 -0.83
N GLY A 432 0.76 -4.08 -0.90
CA GLY A 432 -0.04 -3.23 -1.79
C GLY A 432 -1.14 -4.01 -2.52
N ASP A 433 -2.14 -3.31 -3.07
CA ASP A 433 -3.33 -3.93 -3.66
C ASP A 433 -2.98 -4.84 -4.86
N PHE A 434 -3.34 -6.11 -4.75
CA PHE A 434 -3.08 -7.18 -5.73
C PHE A 434 -1.59 -7.47 -6.03
N THR A 435 -0.67 -7.01 -5.18
CA THR A 435 0.78 -7.26 -5.27
C THR A 435 1.18 -8.68 -4.83
N TYR A 436 2.45 -9.06 -5.04
CA TYR A 436 3.04 -10.32 -4.57
C TYR A 436 2.64 -10.70 -3.14
N SER A 437 2.43 -12.01 -2.93
CA SER A 437 1.90 -12.62 -1.71
C SER A 437 0.44 -12.27 -1.35
N SER A 438 -0.22 -11.34 -2.05
CA SER A 438 -1.65 -11.08 -1.86
C SER A 438 -2.46 -12.37 -1.95
N ARG A 439 -3.36 -12.59 -0.98
CA ARG A 439 -4.21 -13.78 -0.91
C ARG A 439 -5.66 -13.36 -0.98
N CYS A 440 -6.36 -13.81 -2.01
CA CYS A 440 -7.75 -13.49 -2.26
C CYS A 440 -8.62 -14.73 -2.08
N THR A 441 -9.66 -14.60 -1.25
CA THR A 441 -10.65 -15.64 -0.95
C THR A 441 -11.96 -15.28 -1.63
N PHE A 442 -12.53 -16.25 -2.34
CA PHE A 442 -13.76 -16.12 -3.10
C PHE A 442 -14.92 -16.75 -2.33
N SER A 443 -16.10 -16.17 -2.46
CA SER A 443 -17.34 -16.62 -1.82
C SER A 443 -18.52 -16.39 -2.75
N CYS A 444 -19.61 -17.15 -2.57
CA CYS A 444 -20.85 -16.98 -3.31
C CYS A 444 -21.98 -16.54 -2.38
N ASN A 445 -22.93 -15.79 -2.91
CA ASN A 445 -24.10 -15.35 -2.15
C ASN A 445 -25.07 -16.52 -1.93
N THR A 446 -25.93 -16.40 -0.91
CA THR A 446 -26.89 -17.45 -0.53
C THR A 446 -27.70 -17.94 -1.73
N GLY A 447 -27.60 -19.25 -2.01
CA GLY A 447 -28.27 -19.91 -3.15
C GLY A 447 -27.41 -20.11 -4.39
N PHE A 448 -26.12 -19.76 -4.32
CA PHE A 448 -25.11 -20.06 -5.33
C PHE A 448 -23.95 -20.86 -4.71
N VAL A 449 -23.30 -21.71 -5.51
CA VAL A 449 -22.14 -22.54 -5.13
C VAL A 449 -20.89 -22.13 -5.91
N LEU A 450 -19.74 -22.16 -5.23
CA LEU A 450 -18.47 -21.75 -5.83
C LEU A 450 -17.86 -22.91 -6.64
N VAL A 451 -17.65 -22.67 -7.93
CA VAL A 451 -17.02 -23.60 -8.86
C VAL A 451 -15.58 -23.14 -9.14
N GLY A 452 -14.61 -23.86 -8.58
CA GLY A 452 -13.18 -23.59 -8.70
C GLY A 452 -12.46 -23.60 -7.34
N GLN A 453 -11.23 -23.07 -7.28
CA GLN A 453 -10.45 -22.99 -6.04
C GLN A 453 -10.87 -21.76 -5.22
N GLU A 454 -11.24 -21.96 -3.95
CA GLU A 454 -11.74 -20.91 -3.04
C GLU A 454 -10.72 -19.80 -2.73
N ARG A 455 -9.43 -20.06 -2.85
CA ARG A 455 -8.35 -19.12 -2.52
C ARG A 455 -7.34 -19.07 -3.66
N ARG A 456 -6.92 -17.88 -4.05
CA ARG A 456 -5.87 -17.64 -5.06
C ARG A 456 -4.81 -16.72 -4.45
N GLN A 457 -3.55 -16.95 -4.82
CA GLN A 457 -2.42 -16.16 -4.32
C GLN A 457 -1.59 -15.57 -5.46
N CYS A 458 -1.13 -14.33 -5.30
CA CYS A 458 -0.22 -13.68 -6.24
C CYS A 458 1.21 -14.24 -6.06
N THR A 459 1.77 -14.79 -7.14
CA THR A 459 3.10 -15.42 -7.17
C THR A 459 4.19 -14.46 -7.61
N ALA A 460 5.46 -14.83 -7.41
CA ALA A 460 6.62 -14.02 -7.82
C ALA A 460 6.76 -13.83 -9.34
N LEU A 461 5.88 -14.44 -10.14
CA LEU A 461 5.80 -14.28 -11.60
C LEU A 461 4.76 -13.24 -12.05
N GLY A 462 4.12 -12.52 -11.12
CA GLY A 462 2.99 -11.61 -11.44
C GLY A 462 1.71 -12.35 -11.85
N LEU A 463 1.62 -13.64 -11.55
CA LEU A 463 0.49 -14.51 -11.90
C LEU A 463 -0.21 -15.05 -10.66
N TRP A 464 -1.54 -15.24 -10.76
CA TRP A 464 -2.33 -15.94 -9.74
C TRP A 464 -2.20 -17.45 -9.87
N THR A 465 -2.17 -18.16 -8.74
CA THR A 465 -1.96 -19.63 -8.67
C THR A 465 -2.89 -20.49 -9.53
N GLU A 466 -4.13 -20.04 -9.76
CA GLU A 466 -5.18 -20.77 -10.49
C GLU A 466 -6.00 -19.84 -11.38
N LYS A 467 -6.94 -20.39 -12.16
CA LYS A 467 -8.00 -19.62 -12.86
C LYS A 467 -9.05 -19.05 -11.89
N PRO A 468 -9.75 -17.95 -12.24
CA PRO A 468 -10.78 -17.38 -11.36
C PRO A 468 -11.98 -18.35 -11.23
N PRO A 469 -12.48 -18.59 -10.00
CA PRO A 469 -13.71 -19.35 -9.80
C PRO A 469 -14.94 -18.50 -10.13
N PHE A 470 -16.08 -19.16 -10.33
CA PHE A 470 -17.37 -18.50 -10.56
C PHE A 470 -18.46 -19.10 -9.66
N CYS A 471 -19.58 -18.38 -9.52
CA CYS A 471 -20.74 -18.83 -8.75
C CYS A 471 -21.80 -19.41 -9.70
N GLU A 472 -22.18 -20.67 -9.49
CA GLU A 472 -23.28 -21.32 -10.21
C GLU A 472 -24.52 -21.38 -9.30
N ALA A 473 -25.71 -21.15 -9.84
CA ALA A 473 -26.94 -21.16 -9.05
C ALA A 473 -27.30 -22.59 -8.62
N VAL A 474 -27.77 -22.76 -7.38
CA VAL A 474 -28.21 -24.07 -6.88
C VAL A 474 -29.45 -24.52 -7.65
N LYS A 475 -29.40 -25.73 -8.22
CA LYS A 475 -30.45 -26.28 -9.09
C LYS A 475 -31.42 -27.17 -8.31
N CYS A 476 -32.71 -26.88 -8.42
CA CYS A 476 -33.76 -27.76 -7.91
C CYS A 476 -34.11 -28.86 -8.93
N HIS A 477 -34.80 -29.90 -8.49
CA HIS A 477 -35.31 -30.94 -9.39
C HIS A 477 -36.27 -30.34 -10.44
N SER A 478 -36.12 -30.72 -11.71
CA SER A 478 -36.94 -30.22 -12.81
C SER A 478 -38.40 -30.66 -12.68
N LEU A 479 -39.34 -29.77 -13.03
CA LEU A 479 -40.76 -30.00 -12.83
C LEU A 479 -41.50 -30.24 -14.15
N GLN A 480 -42.63 -30.94 -14.06
CA GLN A 480 -43.56 -31.18 -15.16
C GLN A 480 -44.94 -30.64 -14.79
N SER A 481 -45.78 -30.31 -15.78
CA SER A 481 -47.14 -29.87 -15.51
C SER A 481 -47.98 -31.01 -14.92
N PRO A 482 -48.80 -30.76 -13.87
CA PRO A 482 -49.70 -31.77 -13.33
C PRO A 482 -50.75 -32.19 -14.37
N GLU A 483 -51.19 -33.44 -14.32
CA GLU A 483 -52.23 -33.93 -15.25
C GLU A 483 -53.52 -33.11 -15.06
N LYS A 484 -54.13 -32.68 -16.19
CA LYS A 484 -55.27 -31.73 -16.22
C LYS A 484 -54.99 -30.39 -15.55
N GLY A 485 -53.73 -29.97 -15.56
CA GLY A 485 -53.31 -28.63 -15.21
C GLY A 485 -52.18 -28.09 -16.08
N LYS A 486 -51.88 -26.82 -15.87
CA LYS A 486 -50.81 -26.06 -16.53
C LYS A 486 -49.92 -25.43 -15.47
N MET A 487 -48.63 -25.74 -15.55
CA MET A 487 -47.56 -25.05 -14.82
C MET A 487 -47.10 -23.84 -15.66
N THR A 488 -46.82 -22.72 -14.99
CA THR A 488 -46.15 -21.55 -15.58
C THR A 488 -45.01 -21.15 -14.64
N CYS A 489 -43.77 -21.21 -15.10
CA CYS A 489 -42.60 -20.87 -14.29
C CYS A 489 -41.92 -19.58 -14.77
N SER A 490 -41.32 -18.87 -13.83
CA SER A 490 -40.37 -17.79 -14.06
C SER A 490 -39.00 -18.23 -13.55
N HIS A 491 -37.96 -17.99 -14.35
CA HIS A 491 -36.59 -18.42 -14.10
C HIS A 491 -35.65 -17.19 -14.17
N PRO A 492 -35.41 -16.50 -13.05
CA PRO A 492 -34.65 -15.24 -13.06
C PRO A 492 -33.15 -15.40 -13.35
N VAL A 493 -32.61 -16.62 -13.20
CA VAL A 493 -31.17 -16.92 -13.31
C VAL A 493 -30.91 -18.05 -14.32
N GLU A 494 -31.46 -19.24 -14.05
CA GLU A 494 -31.36 -20.43 -14.91
C GLU A 494 -32.61 -21.32 -14.69
N GLU A 495 -32.89 -22.23 -15.63
CA GLU A 495 -34.06 -23.11 -15.57
C GLU A 495 -34.03 -24.00 -14.31
N PHE A 496 -35.13 -23.96 -13.54
CA PHE A 496 -35.29 -24.63 -12.23
C PHE A 496 -34.19 -24.33 -11.17
N ALA A 497 -33.38 -23.29 -11.34
CA ALA A 497 -32.40 -22.86 -10.35
C ALA A 497 -32.99 -21.94 -9.26
N TYR A 498 -32.21 -21.63 -8.23
CA TYR A 498 -32.57 -20.74 -7.12
C TYR A 498 -33.31 -19.47 -7.57
N GLN A 499 -34.34 -19.08 -6.81
CA GLN A 499 -35.32 -18.02 -7.13
C GLN A 499 -36.27 -18.34 -8.31
N SER A 500 -36.16 -19.49 -8.97
CA SER A 500 -37.23 -19.96 -9.87
C SER A 500 -38.54 -20.09 -9.10
N THR A 501 -39.63 -19.60 -9.69
CA THR A 501 -40.98 -19.69 -9.10
C THR A 501 -41.94 -20.30 -10.12
N CYS A 502 -42.70 -21.31 -9.72
CA CYS A 502 -43.66 -21.99 -10.57
C CYS A 502 -45.07 -21.86 -9.99
N GLU A 503 -46.02 -21.40 -10.81
CA GLU A 503 -47.45 -21.28 -10.49
C GLU A 503 -48.24 -22.38 -11.22
N PHE A 504 -49.20 -22.98 -10.52
CA PHE A 504 -50.03 -24.07 -11.02
C PHE A 504 -51.49 -23.65 -11.16
N THR A 505 -52.11 -24.08 -12.26
CA THR A 505 -53.52 -23.85 -12.58
C THR A 505 -54.13 -25.15 -13.12
N CYS A 506 -55.44 -25.36 -12.91
CA CYS A 506 -56.14 -26.56 -13.39
C CYS A 506 -57.06 -26.25 -14.59
N GLU A 507 -57.34 -27.25 -15.41
CA GLU A 507 -58.35 -27.18 -16.47
C GLU A 507 -59.77 -26.98 -15.89
N PRO A 508 -60.70 -26.31 -16.60
CA PRO A 508 -62.06 -26.10 -16.12
C PRO A 508 -62.77 -27.40 -15.74
N GLY A 509 -63.29 -27.46 -14.51
CA GLY A 509 -63.89 -28.67 -13.92
C GLY A 509 -62.94 -29.50 -13.05
N PHE A 510 -61.68 -29.06 -12.89
CA PHE A 510 -60.71 -29.60 -11.94
C PHE A 510 -60.29 -28.50 -10.95
N ALA A 511 -60.14 -28.86 -9.67
CA ALA A 511 -59.68 -27.97 -8.60
C ALA A 511 -58.25 -28.34 -8.18
N LEU A 512 -57.46 -27.33 -7.80
CA LEU A 512 -56.08 -27.53 -7.36
C LEU A 512 -56.04 -28.04 -5.91
N ALA A 513 -55.48 -29.22 -5.70
CA ALA A 513 -55.24 -29.81 -4.38
C ALA A 513 -53.73 -29.73 -4.07
N GLY A 514 -53.36 -28.74 -3.25
CA GLY A 514 -51.98 -28.39 -2.89
C GLY A 514 -51.79 -26.87 -2.90
N THR A 515 -50.55 -26.39 -2.86
CA THR A 515 -50.26 -24.95 -2.96
C THR A 515 -50.34 -24.45 -4.40
N LYS A 516 -50.70 -23.17 -4.59
CA LYS A 516 -50.80 -22.56 -5.93
C LYS A 516 -49.43 -22.27 -6.55
N THR A 517 -48.42 -22.05 -5.72
CA THR A 517 -47.08 -21.62 -6.11
C THR A 517 -46.03 -22.38 -5.31
N THR A 518 -44.87 -22.64 -5.91
CA THR A 518 -43.68 -23.19 -5.23
C THR A 518 -42.42 -22.50 -5.76
N GLY A 519 -41.41 -22.30 -4.90
CA GLY A 519 -40.17 -21.59 -5.22
C GLY A 519 -38.92 -22.42 -4.95
N CYS A 520 -37.91 -22.34 -5.82
CA CYS A 520 -36.65 -23.05 -5.64
C CYS A 520 -35.79 -22.35 -4.58
N LEU A 521 -35.52 -23.04 -3.46
CA LEU A 521 -34.77 -22.54 -2.31
C LEU A 521 -33.26 -22.73 -2.50
N ALA A 522 -32.48 -21.97 -1.72
CA ALA A 522 -31.01 -22.05 -1.68
C ALA A 522 -30.46 -23.44 -1.27
N SER A 523 -31.32 -24.33 -0.78
CA SER A 523 -31.00 -25.73 -0.43
C SER A 523 -31.17 -26.72 -1.59
N GLY A 524 -31.59 -26.29 -2.79
CA GLY A 524 -31.89 -27.17 -3.92
C GLY A 524 -33.23 -27.91 -3.82
N ASN A 525 -34.06 -27.55 -2.84
CA ASN A 525 -35.42 -28.06 -2.70
C ASN A 525 -36.45 -26.99 -3.07
N TRP A 526 -37.61 -27.42 -3.54
CA TRP A 526 -38.79 -26.59 -3.70
C TRP A 526 -39.41 -26.27 -2.33
N SER A 527 -39.98 -25.07 -2.18
CA SER A 527 -40.59 -24.61 -0.92
C SER A 527 -41.79 -25.45 -0.50
N ASP A 528 -42.58 -25.91 -1.47
CA ASP A 528 -43.84 -26.60 -1.28
C ASP A 528 -43.96 -27.82 -2.22
N PRO A 529 -44.61 -28.91 -1.77
CA PRO A 529 -44.81 -30.12 -2.57
C PRO A 529 -45.77 -29.89 -3.74
N PHE A 530 -45.59 -30.67 -4.80
CA PHE A 530 -46.28 -30.47 -6.08
C PHE A 530 -47.79 -30.74 -5.98
N PRO A 531 -48.66 -29.81 -6.43
CA PRO A 531 -50.10 -29.95 -6.33
C PRO A 531 -50.67 -30.88 -7.41
N THR A 532 -51.89 -31.37 -7.19
CA THR A 532 -52.64 -32.22 -8.14
C THR A 532 -53.96 -31.57 -8.55
N CYS A 533 -54.39 -31.77 -9.80
CA CYS A 533 -55.69 -31.28 -10.26
C CYS A 533 -56.76 -32.36 -10.10
N GLN A 534 -57.66 -32.18 -9.14
CA GLN A 534 -58.70 -33.15 -8.80
C GLN A 534 -60.04 -32.75 -9.40
N VAL A 535 -60.73 -33.67 -10.09
CA VAL A 535 -62.02 -33.36 -10.73
C VAL A 535 -63.07 -32.91 -9.69
N ILE A 536 -63.87 -31.91 -10.04
CA ILE A 536 -64.90 -31.31 -9.17
C ILE A 536 -66.14 -32.23 -9.16
N GLY A 537 -66.73 -32.41 -7.97
CA GLY A 537 -67.96 -33.19 -7.76
C GLY A 537 -69.22 -32.34 -7.85
N CYS A 538 -70.31 -32.88 -8.41
CA CYS A 538 -71.67 -32.41 -8.17
C CYS A 538 -72.34 -33.22 -7.04
N PRO A 539 -73.46 -32.75 -6.46
CA PRO A 539 -74.28 -33.55 -5.56
C PRO A 539 -74.71 -34.88 -6.20
N LYS A 540 -74.77 -35.95 -5.39
CA LYS A 540 -75.33 -37.24 -5.83
C LYS A 540 -76.77 -37.07 -6.27
N LEU A 541 -77.16 -37.78 -7.33
CA LEU A 541 -78.56 -37.88 -7.77
C LEU A 541 -79.10 -39.25 -7.37
N ASP A 542 -80.35 -39.27 -6.89
CA ASP A 542 -81.08 -40.48 -6.55
C ASP A 542 -82.13 -40.82 -7.63
N VAL A 543 -82.62 -42.06 -7.62
CA VAL A 543 -83.56 -42.56 -8.63
C VAL A 543 -84.98 -42.01 -8.36
N PRO A 544 -85.70 -41.45 -9.35
CA PRO A 544 -87.09 -41.02 -9.15
C PRO A 544 -88.00 -42.19 -8.80
N GLU A 545 -88.96 -41.94 -7.91
CA GLU A 545 -90.04 -42.90 -7.64
C GLU A 545 -90.86 -43.15 -8.91
N ASN A 546 -91.21 -44.42 -9.16
CA ASN A 546 -91.84 -44.89 -10.40
C ASN A 546 -91.06 -44.51 -11.69
N GLY A 547 -89.73 -44.39 -11.59
CA GLY A 547 -88.85 -44.13 -12.72
C GLY A 547 -87.51 -44.84 -12.65
N GLY A 548 -86.57 -44.34 -13.46
CA GLY A 548 -85.22 -44.85 -13.60
C GLY A 548 -84.20 -43.73 -13.85
N LEU A 549 -82.95 -44.02 -13.53
CA LEU A 549 -81.81 -43.11 -13.65
C LEU A 549 -80.65 -43.86 -14.32
N ASN A 550 -80.15 -43.34 -15.44
CA ASN A 550 -79.00 -43.88 -16.15
C ASN A 550 -77.94 -42.77 -16.30
N CYS A 551 -76.80 -42.93 -15.64
CA CYS A 551 -75.72 -41.95 -15.62
C CYS A 551 -74.47 -42.45 -16.34
N SER A 552 -73.87 -41.58 -17.15
CA SER A 552 -72.51 -41.75 -17.66
C SER A 552 -71.56 -40.85 -16.87
N HIS A 553 -70.44 -41.42 -16.41
CA HIS A 553 -69.44 -40.77 -15.56
C HIS A 553 -68.06 -40.80 -16.23
N PRO A 554 -67.65 -39.73 -16.97
CA PRO A 554 -66.39 -39.72 -17.73
C PRO A 554 -65.10 -39.66 -16.90
N HIS A 555 -65.21 -39.40 -15.58
CA HIS A 555 -64.07 -39.21 -14.68
C HIS A 555 -64.24 -39.98 -13.36
N ARG A 556 -65.29 -39.67 -12.60
CA ARG A 556 -65.78 -40.45 -11.45
C ARG A 556 -67.26 -40.13 -11.22
N ASP A 557 -67.91 -40.92 -10.38
CA ASP A 557 -69.34 -40.79 -10.04
C ASP A 557 -69.73 -39.35 -9.69
N PHE A 558 -70.79 -38.88 -10.34
CA PHE A 558 -71.39 -37.54 -10.20
C PHE A 558 -70.41 -36.35 -10.31
N ALA A 559 -69.21 -36.52 -10.87
CA ALA A 559 -68.23 -35.46 -11.09
C ALA A 559 -68.39 -34.73 -12.44
N TYR A 560 -67.60 -33.69 -12.68
CA TYR A 560 -67.65 -32.85 -13.89
C TYR A 560 -67.85 -33.64 -15.20
N SER A 561 -68.74 -33.13 -16.06
CA SER A 561 -69.20 -33.76 -17.30
C SER A 561 -69.94 -35.10 -17.14
N SER A 562 -70.16 -35.60 -15.91
CA SER A 562 -71.18 -36.64 -15.67
C SER A 562 -72.50 -36.20 -16.24
N THR A 563 -73.21 -37.12 -16.89
CA THR A 563 -74.45 -36.83 -17.59
C THR A 563 -75.46 -37.92 -17.27
N CYS A 564 -76.56 -37.54 -16.63
CA CYS A 564 -77.59 -38.43 -16.14
C CYS A 564 -78.89 -38.23 -16.92
N THR A 565 -79.44 -39.31 -17.47
CA THR A 565 -80.70 -39.35 -18.20
C THR A 565 -81.73 -40.10 -17.37
N PHE A 566 -82.93 -39.54 -17.29
CA PHE A 566 -84.03 -40.07 -16.49
C PHE A 566 -85.03 -40.82 -17.38
N SER A 567 -85.86 -41.67 -16.78
CA SER A 567 -87.01 -42.32 -17.43
C SER A 567 -88.14 -42.52 -16.43
N CYS A 568 -89.38 -42.68 -16.90
CA CYS A 568 -90.52 -43.09 -16.07
C CYS A 568 -90.99 -44.48 -16.45
N ASN A 569 -91.56 -45.21 -15.50
CA ASN A 569 -92.09 -46.55 -15.70
C ASN A 569 -93.42 -46.50 -16.46
N MET A 570 -93.87 -47.64 -17.00
CA MET A 570 -95.13 -47.72 -17.75
C MET A 570 -96.31 -47.20 -16.91
N GLY A 571 -97.10 -46.30 -17.50
CA GLY A 571 -98.23 -45.64 -16.82
C GLY A 571 -97.87 -44.35 -16.06
N PHE A 572 -96.60 -43.94 -16.06
CA PHE A 572 -96.14 -42.68 -15.47
C PHE A 572 -95.46 -41.79 -16.52
N VAL A 573 -95.66 -40.47 -16.41
CA VAL A 573 -95.13 -39.43 -17.30
C VAL A 573 -94.13 -38.53 -16.59
N ARG A 574 -93.09 -38.11 -17.32
CA ARG A 574 -91.96 -37.33 -16.79
C ARG A 574 -92.31 -35.85 -16.66
N VAL A 575 -92.14 -35.28 -15.47
CA VAL A 575 -92.25 -33.84 -15.21
C VAL A 575 -90.86 -33.29 -14.90
N GLY A 576 -90.34 -32.43 -15.78
CA GLY A 576 -88.99 -31.86 -15.69
C GLY A 576 -88.09 -32.25 -16.87
N GLN A 577 -86.80 -31.91 -16.79
CA GLN A 577 -85.83 -32.17 -17.85
C GLN A 577 -85.53 -33.66 -18.05
N GLU A 578 -85.22 -34.06 -19.29
CA GLU A 578 -84.84 -35.44 -19.58
C GLU A 578 -83.43 -35.80 -19.06
N LYS A 579 -82.52 -34.84 -19.11
CA LYS A 579 -81.07 -35.09 -19.02
C LYS A 579 -80.35 -33.95 -18.32
N LEU A 580 -79.66 -34.27 -17.23
CA LEU A 580 -78.85 -33.31 -16.46
C LEU A 580 -77.36 -33.56 -16.70
N ARG A 581 -76.56 -32.49 -16.70
CA ARG A 581 -75.09 -32.56 -16.80
C ARG A 581 -74.42 -31.85 -15.62
N CYS A 582 -73.36 -32.45 -15.07
CA CYS A 582 -72.54 -31.83 -14.03
C CYS A 582 -71.60 -30.79 -14.65
N THR A 583 -71.74 -29.54 -14.22
CA THR A 583 -70.98 -28.38 -14.71
C THR A 583 -69.60 -28.26 -14.08
N ALA A 584 -68.74 -27.40 -14.65
CA ALA A 584 -67.40 -27.13 -14.12
C ALA A 584 -67.39 -26.49 -12.71
N MET A 585 -68.55 -26.03 -12.22
CA MET A 585 -68.73 -25.40 -10.91
C MET A 585 -69.25 -26.38 -9.84
N GLY A 586 -69.37 -27.68 -10.13
CA GLY A 586 -69.91 -28.65 -9.18
C GLY A 586 -71.42 -28.57 -8.99
N GLN A 587 -72.15 -28.04 -9.96
CA GLN A 587 -73.61 -27.94 -9.97
C GLN A 587 -74.21 -28.67 -11.17
N TRP A 588 -75.40 -29.25 -11.02
CA TRP A 588 -76.17 -29.77 -12.15
C TRP A 588 -76.77 -28.62 -12.97
N THR A 589 -77.00 -28.86 -14.26
CA THR A 589 -77.57 -27.87 -15.19
C THR A 589 -78.98 -27.38 -14.80
N GLU A 590 -79.79 -28.25 -14.19
CA GLU A 590 -81.19 -28.01 -13.79
C GLU A 590 -81.54 -28.93 -12.61
N ASN A 591 -82.70 -28.74 -12.00
CA ASN A 591 -83.22 -29.59 -10.92
C ASN A 591 -83.65 -30.99 -11.41
N PRO A 592 -83.65 -32.03 -10.55
CA PRO A 592 -84.09 -33.38 -10.90
C PRO A 592 -85.58 -33.46 -11.30
N PRO A 593 -85.95 -34.24 -12.33
CA PRO A 593 -87.33 -34.50 -12.71
C PRO A 593 -87.99 -35.56 -11.79
N PHE A 594 -89.32 -35.64 -11.84
CA PHE A 594 -90.12 -36.69 -11.19
C PHE A 594 -91.11 -37.34 -12.17
N CYS A 595 -91.79 -38.39 -11.73
CA CYS A 595 -92.76 -39.15 -12.53
C CYS A 595 -94.17 -39.07 -11.89
N GLU A 596 -95.18 -38.69 -12.67
CA GLU A 596 -96.58 -38.58 -12.24
C GLU A 596 -97.44 -39.62 -13.00
N ALA A 597 -98.46 -40.21 -12.37
CA ALA A 597 -99.31 -41.20 -13.03
C ALA A 597 -100.15 -40.58 -14.16
N ALA A 598 -100.29 -41.31 -15.28
CA ALA A 598 -101.15 -40.91 -16.39
C ALA A 598 -102.61 -40.86 -15.96
N LYS A 599 -103.36 -39.84 -16.40
CA LYS A 599 -104.74 -39.56 -15.95
C LYS A 599 -105.75 -39.88 -17.05
N CYS A 600 -106.79 -40.64 -16.71
CA CYS A 600 -107.92 -40.91 -17.58
C CYS A 600 -109.02 -39.83 -17.46
N PRO A 601 -109.95 -39.76 -18.43
CA PRO A 601 -111.12 -38.88 -18.32
C PRO A 601 -111.96 -39.20 -17.07
N VAL A 602 -112.53 -38.18 -16.43
CA VAL A 602 -113.41 -38.35 -15.26
C VAL A 602 -114.71 -39.05 -15.68
N LEU A 603 -115.17 -40.04 -14.88
CA LEU A 603 -116.40 -40.79 -15.12
C LEU A 603 -117.60 -40.20 -14.37
N HIS A 604 -118.80 -40.38 -14.92
CA HIS A 604 -120.08 -39.94 -14.38
C HIS A 604 -121.12 -41.08 -14.48
N ALA A 605 -122.16 -41.08 -13.65
CA ALA A 605 -123.12 -42.19 -13.58
C ALA A 605 -124.19 -42.10 -14.69
N PRO A 606 -124.38 -43.16 -15.50
CA PRO A 606 -125.52 -43.28 -16.42
C PRO A 606 -126.89 -43.29 -15.71
N ASP A 607 -127.95 -42.90 -16.42
CA ASP A 607 -129.33 -42.93 -15.91
C ASP A 607 -129.75 -44.32 -15.43
N ASN A 608 -130.42 -44.37 -14.27
CA ASN A 608 -130.85 -45.60 -13.58
C ASN A 608 -129.71 -46.58 -13.25
N SER A 609 -128.49 -46.07 -13.07
CA SER A 609 -127.32 -46.84 -12.65
C SER A 609 -126.59 -46.21 -11.44
N HIS A 610 -125.62 -46.96 -10.92
CA HIS A 610 -124.64 -46.50 -9.93
C HIS A 610 -123.29 -47.19 -10.21
N PHE A 611 -122.19 -46.61 -9.74
CA PHE A 611 -120.85 -47.20 -9.89
C PHE A 611 -119.96 -46.96 -8.67
N ASN A 612 -118.89 -47.73 -8.54
CA ASN A 612 -117.88 -47.60 -7.49
C ASN A 612 -116.47 -47.78 -8.07
N CYS A 613 -115.47 -47.02 -7.59
CA CYS A 613 -114.11 -47.01 -8.13
C CYS A 613 -113.04 -47.26 -7.07
N SER A 614 -111.91 -47.81 -7.51
CA SER A 614 -110.63 -47.83 -6.79
C SER A 614 -109.60 -46.96 -7.51
N HIS A 615 -108.75 -46.25 -6.77
CA HIS A 615 -107.82 -45.24 -7.29
C HIS A 615 -106.40 -45.40 -6.66
N PRO A 616 -105.60 -46.40 -7.09
CA PRO A 616 -104.33 -46.74 -6.44
C PRO A 616 -103.22 -45.70 -6.65
N HIS A 617 -103.31 -44.87 -7.69
CA HIS A 617 -102.31 -43.85 -8.04
C HIS A 617 -102.91 -42.44 -8.20
N GLY A 618 -104.04 -42.18 -7.52
CA GLY A 618 -104.80 -40.94 -7.58
C GLY A 618 -106.09 -41.04 -8.40
N ASP A 619 -106.99 -40.08 -8.20
CA ASP A 619 -108.34 -40.08 -8.77
C ASP A 619 -108.32 -40.20 -10.30
N PHE A 620 -108.95 -41.26 -10.81
CA PHE A 620 -108.99 -41.61 -12.24
C PHE A 620 -107.62 -41.71 -12.93
N ALA A 621 -106.54 -41.94 -12.17
CA ALA A 621 -105.19 -42.20 -12.70
C ALA A 621 -104.97 -43.67 -13.06
N TYR A 622 -103.85 -43.98 -13.72
CA TYR A 622 -103.44 -45.32 -14.16
C TYR A 622 -103.66 -46.38 -13.07
N GLY A 623 -104.26 -47.51 -13.45
CA GLY A 623 -104.62 -48.59 -12.53
C GLY A 623 -105.92 -48.36 -11.76
N SER A 624 -106.61 -47.22 -11.96
CA SER A 624 -107.98 -47.06 -11.46
C SER A 624 -108.93 -48.07 -12.11
N SER A 625 -109.86 -48.62 -11.33
CA SER A 625 -110.84 -49.59 -11.81
C SER A 625 -112.23 -49.23 -11.27
N CYS A 626 -113.25 -49.23 -12.12
CA CYS A 626 -114.60 -48.74 -11.82
C CYS A 626 -115.67 -49.75 -12.27
N ASN A 627 -116.54 -50.17 -11.34
CA ASN A 627 -117.58 -51.19 -11.55
C ASN A 627 -118.99 -50.57 -11.53
N PHE A 628 -119.86 -50.94 -12.48
CA PHE A 628 -121.17 -50.33 -12.79
C PHE A 628 -122.33 -51.33 -12.63
N SER A 629 -123.45 -50.86 -12.04
CA SER A 629 -124.65 -51.67 -11.81
C SER A 629 -125.95 -50.89 -12.00
N CYS A 630 -127.01 -51.55 -12.47
CA CYS A 630 -128.32 -50.95 -12.71
C CYS A 630 -129.25 -51.02 -11.50
N ASN A 631 -130.21 -50.09 -11.46
CA ASN A 631 -131.32 -50.09 -10.52
C ASN A 631 -132.38 -51.14 -10.90
N ALA A 632 -133.18 -51.59 -9.91
CA ALA A 632 -134.15 -52.67 -10.10
C ALA A 632 -135.20 -52.37 -11.19
N GLY A 633 -135.52 -53.37 -12.01
CA GLY A 633 -136.38 -53.23 -13.19
C GLY A 633 -135.64 -52.88 -14.49
N PHE A 634 -134.32 -52.60 -14.40
CA PHE A 634 -133.45 -52.33 -15.54
C PHE A 634 -132.29 -53.33 -15.63
N LYS A 635 -131.80 -53.56 -16.85
CA LYS A 635 -130.69 -54.47 -17.18
C LYS A 635 -129.53 -53.71 -17.83
N LEU A 636 -128.30 -54.07 -17.47
CA LEU A 636 -127.07 -53.45 -17.97
C LEU A 636 -126.77 -53.85 -19.42
N VAL A 637 -126.27 -52.90 -20.21
CA VAL A 637 -125.84 -53.04 -21.60
C VAL A 637 -124.52 -52.29 -21.78
N GLY A 638 -123.42 -53.04 -21.86
CA GLY A 638 -122.03 -52.58 -21.88
C GLY A 638 -121.14 -53.49 -21.02
N LEU A 639 -119.89 -53.12 -20.78
CA LEU A 639 -119.05 -53.78 -19.77
C LEU A 639 -119.49 -53.39 -18.35
N GLU A 640 -119.34 -54.31 -17.40
CA GLU A 640 -119.56 -54.02 -15.98
C GLU A 640 -118.38 -53.27 -15.34
N MET A 641 -117.15 -53.44 -15.86
CA MET A 641 -115.93 -52.87 -15.29
C MET A 641 -115.13 -52.11 -16.34
N LEU A 642 -114.66 -50.91 -15.98
CA LEU A 642 -113.76 -50.07 -16.77
C LEU A 642 -112.45 -49.81 -16.01
N ASP A 643 -111.30 -50.01 -16.66
CA ASP A 643 -109.97 -49.83 -16.08
C ASP A 643 -109.20 -48.71 -16.80
N CYS A 644 -108.44 -47.90 -16.05
CA CYS A 644 -107.63 -46.82 -16.57
C CYS A 644 -106.24 -47.33 -17.00
N LEU A 645 -106.02 -47.35 -18.32
CA LEU A 645 -104.84 -47.90 -18.97
C LEU A 645 -103.63 -46.94 -18.92
N ALA A 646 -102.44 -47.50 -19.13
CA ALA A 646 -101.15 -46.78 -19.03
C ALA A 646 -100.97 -45.59 -20.00
N ILE A 647 -101.88 -45.41 -20.97
CA ILE A 647 -101.90 -44.30 -21.94
C ILE A 647 -102.89 -43.19 -21.56
N GLY A 648 -103.64 -43.33 -20.45
CA GLY A 648 -104.62 -42.33 -20.00
C GLY A 648 -106.00 -42.44 -20.66
N ASN A 649 -106.43 -43.66 -21.01
CA ASN A 649 -107.81 -43.93 -21.43
C ASN A 649 -108.42 -45.12 -20.68
N TRP A 650 -109.75 -45.20 -20.67
CA TRP A 650 -110.49 -46.36 -20.15
C TRP A 650 -110.50 -47.51 -21.16
N THR A 651 -110.69 -48.74 -20.67
CA THR A 651 -110.81 -49.96 -21.47
C THR A 651 -111.95 -49.94 -22.49
N ASP A 652 -113.07 -49.29 -22.18
CA ASP A 652 -114.23 -49.15 -23.08
C ASP A 652 -115.04 -47.88 -22.72
N GLN A 653 -116.16 -47.65 -23.42
CA GLN A 653 -117.13 -46.58 -23.16
C GLN A 653 -118.09 -46.93 -22.00
N LEU A 654 -118.82 -45.93 -21.49
CA LEU A 654 -119.75 -46.11 -20.36
C LEU A 654 -120.94 -47.03 -20.75
N PRO A 655 -121.35 -47.94 -19.85
CA PRO A 655 -122.52 -48.81 -20.07
C PRO A 655 -123.85 -48.06 -19.89
N SER A 656 -124.98 -48.72 -20.20
CA SER A 656 -126.33 -48.15 -20.09
C SER A 656 -127.35 -49.13 -19.49
N CYS A 657 -128.43 -48.63 -18.89
CA CYS A 657 -129.47 -49.44 -18.25
C CYS A 657 -130.81 -49.34 -19.01
N LYS A 658 -131.46 -50.48 -19.32
CA LYS A 658 -132.73 -50.54 -20.07
C LYS A 658 -133.81 -51.36 -19.35
N ALA A 659 -135.06 -50.89 -19.38
CA ALA A 659 -136.20 -51.49 -18.68
C ALA A 659 -136.63 -52.85 -19.28
N VAL A 660 -137.20 -53.73 -18.45
CA VAL A 660 -137.67 -55.07 -18.87
C VAL A 660 -139.10 -55.07 -19.44
N PRO A 661 -139.41 -55.90 -20.46
CA PRO A 661 -140.74 -56.00 -21.08
C PRO A 661 -141.66 -57.06 -20.43
N CYS A 662 -142.98 -56.91 -20.59
CA CYS A 662 -144.00 -57.95 -20.38
C CYS A 662 -144.70 -58.31 -21.72
N PRO A 663 -145.48 -59.41 -21.77
CA PRO A 663 -146.32 -59.75 -22.93
C PRO A 663 -147.34 -58.65 -23.29
N ALA A 664 -147.78 -58.59 -24.55
CA ALA A 664 -148.84 -57.68 -24.97
C ALA A 664 -150.24 -58.19 -24.56
N LEU A 665 -151.19 -57.27 -24.34
CA LEU A 665 -152.59 -57.54 -23.99
C LEU A 665 -153.55 -56.94 -25.04
N GLY A 666 -154.72 -57.56 -25.22
CA GLY A 666 -155.77 -57.14 -26.16
C GLY A 666 -157.10 -56.76 -25.47
N SER A 667 -158.16 -56.48 -26.24
CA SER A 667 -159.52 -56.27 -25.72
C SER A 667 -160.33 -57.57 -25.72
N PRO A 668 -161.21 -57.82 -24.74
CA PRO A 668 -162.06 -59.02 -24.71
C PRO A 668 -163.25 -58.93 -25.67
N ASP A 669 -163.77 -60.07 -26.11
CA ASP A 669 -164.94 -60.14 -27.00
C ASP A 669 -166.21 -59.65 -26.30
N ASN A 670 -166.97 -58.79 -26.98
CA ASN A 670 -168.09 -58.01 -26.40
C ASN A 670 -167.64 -57.14 -25.21
N GLY A 671 -166.41 -56.61 -25.26
CA GLY A 671 -165.84 -55.73 -24.25
C GLY A 671 -164.66 -54.91 -24.77
N ARG A 672 -163.95 -54.22 -23.85
CA ARG A 672 -162.93 -53.21 -24.17
C ARG A 672 -161.79 -53.23 -23.15
N GLY A 673 -160.60 -52.75 -23.56
CA GLY A 673 -159.45 -52.55 -22.70
C GLY A 673 -158.72 -51.21 -22.96
N ASN A 674 -158.11 -50.62 -21.94
CA ASN A 674 -157.36 -49.36 -22.01
C ASN A 674 -156.04 -49.44 -21.20
N CYS A 675 -154.91 -48.98 -21.73
CA CYS A 675 -153.57 -49.22 -21.17
C CYS A 675 -152.65 -47.98 -21.10
N SER A 676 -151.65 -48.01 -20.20
CA SER A 676 -150.62 -47.00 -19.99
C SER A 676 -149.21 -47.61 -19.89
N HIS A 677 -148.18 -46.88 -20.37
CA HIS A 677 -146.83 -47.40 -20.67
C HIS A 677 -145.70 -46.42 -20.30
N PRO A 678 -145.29 -46.31 -19.02
CA PRO A 678 -144.35 -45.27 -18.56
C PRO A 678 -142.87 -45.50 -18.96
N HIS A 679 -142.47 -46.74 -19.21
CA HIS A 679 -141.07 -47.11 -19.51
C HIS A 679 -140.91 -47.87 -20.84
N GLY A 680 -141.89 -47.71 -21.75
CA GLY A 680 -141.98 -48.42 -23.03
C GLY A 680 -143.26 -49.27 -23.12
N PHE A 681 -143.66 -49.61 -24.35
CA PHE A 681 -144.86 -50.42 -24.61
C PHE A 681 -144.81 -51.76 -23.87
N PHE A 682 -145.82 -52.02 -23.04
CA PHE A 682 -145.93 -53.19 -22.17
C PHE A 682 -144.67 -53.44 -21.29
N ALA A 683 -143.83 -52.43 -21.07
CA ALA A 683 -142.65 -52.53 -20.20
C ALA A 683 -143.01 -52.40 -18.71
N PHE A 684 -142.04 -52.68 -17.84
CA PHE A 684 -142.16 -52.58 -16.38
C PHE A 684 -142.96 -51.33 -15.95
N ASN A 685 -143.93 -51.55 -15.04
CA ASN A 685 -144.88 -50.56 -14.54
C ASN A 685 -145.96 -50.09 -15.56
N SER A 686 -146.14 -50.78 -16.69
CA SER A 686 -147.34 -50.63 -17.53
C SER A 686 -148.60 -51.15 -16.82
N SER A 687 -149.78 -50.60 -17.12
CA SER A 687 -151.07 -51.02 -16.55
C SER A 687 -152.22 -50.97 -17.55
N CYS A 688 -153.24 -51.83 -17.40
CA CYS A 688 -154.41 -51.95 -18.28
C CYS A 688 -155.71 -52.18 -17.49
N LEU A 689 -156.86 -51.70 -17.98
CA LEU A 689 -158.21 -51.76 -17.35
C LEU A 689 -159.28 -52.24 -18.37
N PHE A 690 -160.30 -53.02 -17.95
CA PHE A 690 -161.26 -53.73 -18.82
C PHE A 690 -162.76 -53.57 -18.46
N SER A 691 -163.67 -53.76 -19.44
CA SER A 691 -165.15 -53.75 -19.26
C SER A 691 -165.93 -54.47 -20.38
N CYS A 692 -167.22 -54.81 -20.16
CA CYS A 692 -168.11 -55.48 -21.14
C CYS A 692 -169.19 -54.55 -21.74
N ASP A 693 -169.77 -54.96 -22.88
CA ASP A 693 -170.93 -54.34 -23.54
C ASP A 693 -172.28 -54.91 -23.01
N SER A 694 -173.38 -54.20 -23.30
CA SER A 694 -174.72 -54.44 -22.74
C SER A 694 -175.33 -55.81 -23.08
N GLY A 695 -175.96 -56.47 -22.11
CA GLY A 695 -176.53 -57.82 -22.26
C GLY A 695 -175.56 -58.96 -21.92
N PHE A 696 -174.33 -58.58 -21.55
CA PHE A 696 -173.26 -59.47 -21.10
C PHE A 696 -172.69 -59.00 -19.74
N GLU A 697 -172.15 -59.94 -18.95
CA GLU A 697 -171.55 -59.69 -17.63
C GLU A 697 -170.06 -60.07 -17.61
N LEU A 698 -169.23 -59.30 -16.89
CA LEU A 698 -167.75 -59.43 -16.85
C LEU A 698 -167.30 -60.51 -15.86
N VAL A 699 -166.51 -61.46 -16.34
CA VAL A 699 -165.89 -62.53 -15.55
C VAL A 699 -164.36 -62.37 -15.56
N GLY A 700 -163.79 -61.93 -14.44
CA GLY A 700 -162.34 -61.83 -14.24
C GLY A 700 -161.92 -60.57 -13.47
N SER A 701 -160.63 -60.22 -13.51
CA SER A 701 -160.10 -59.00 -12.87
C SER A 701 -160.21 -57.79 -13.80
N GLU A 702 -160.68 -56.65 -13.26
CA GLU A 702 -160.83 -55.42 -14.05
C GLU A 702 -159.51 -54.78 -14.46
N MET A 703 -158.40 -54.97 -13.70
CA MET A 703 -157.13 -54.27 -13.93
C MET A 703 -155.90 -55.19 -13.83
N LEU A 704 -154.92 -54.99 -14.72
CA LEU A 704 -153.64 -55.73 -14.78
C LEU A 704 -152.42 -54.78 -14.80
N GLN A 705 -151.30 -55.15 -14.17
CA GLN A 705 -150.05 -54.36 -14.15
C GLN A 705 -148.79 -55.20 -14.41
N CYS A 706 -147.83 -54.67 -15.16
CA CYS A 706 -146.57 -55.33 -15.56
C CYS A 706 -145.47 -55.17 -14.49
N MET A 707 -144.94 -56.30 -14.02
CA MET A 707 -143.97 -56.39 -12.93
C MET A 707 -142.53 -56.60 -13.42
N ALA A 708 -141.55 -56.29 -12.56
CA ALA A 708 -140.10 -56.44 -12.83
C ALA A 708 -139.61 -57.90 -13.00
N LYS A 709 -140.53 -58.86 -13.15
CA LYS A 709 -140.29 -60.28 -13.46
C LYS A 709 -140.99 -60.70 -14.76
N GLU A 710 -141.12 -59.77 -15.71
CA GLU A 710 -141.59 -60.00 -17.09
C GLU A 710 -143.02 -60.60 -17.18
N LYS A 711 -143.88 -60.29 -16.20
CA LYS A 711 -145.25 -60.81 -16.09
C LYS A 711 -146.26 -59.76 -15.61
N TRP A 712 -147.52 -59.96 -16.00
CA TRP A 712 -148.68 -59.24 -15.47
C TRP A 712 -149.15 -59.79 -14.11
N THR A 713 -150.01 -59.04 -13.43
CA THR A 713 -150.61 -59.42 -12.13
C THR A 713 -151.66 -60.54 -12.19
N GLY A 714 -152.15 -60.91 -13.38
CA GLY A 714 -153.21 -61.89 -13.58
C GLY A 714 -153.57 -62.07 -15.06
N ASP A 715 -154.60 -62.87 -15.30
CA ASP A 715 -155.09 -63.24 -16.64
C ASP A 715 -156.22 -62.31 -17.14
N MET A 716 -156.59 -62.44 -18.42
CA MET A 716 -157.51 -61.54 -19.13
C MET A 716 -159.00 -61.93 -18.91
N PRO A 717 -159.91 -60.97 -18.64
CA PRO A 717 -161.33 -61.24 -18.36
C PRO A 717 -162.19 -61.49 -19.63
N ILE A 718 -163.42 -61.99 -19.44
CA ILE A 718 -164.35 -62.46 -20.51
C ILE A 718 -165.79 -61.94 -20.24
N CYS A 719 -166.69 -61.93 -21.24
CA CYS A 719 -168.08 -61.45 -21.16
C CYS A 719 -169.13 -62.53 -21.53
N GLU A 720 -170.18 -62.77 -20.72
CA GLU A 720 -171.22 -63.82 -20.94
C GLU A 720 -172.69 -63.33 -20.89
N ALA A 721 -173.61 -63.97 -21.65
CA ALA A 721 -174.99 -63.49 -21.92
C ALA A 721 -176.14 -64.07 -21.03
N VAL A 722 -177.22 -63.29 -20.86
CA VAL A 722 -178.37 -63.51 -19.92
C VAL A 722 -179.43 -64.55 -20.37
N SER A 723 -180.26 -65.07 -19.44
CA SER A 723 -181.19 -66.22 -19.62
C SER A 723 -182.67 -65.98 -19.23
N CYS A 724 -183.62 -66.72 -19.84
CA CYS A 724 -185.09 -66.69 -19.61
C CYS A 724 -185.66 -68.07 -19.17
N PRO A 725 -186.95 -68.14 -18.72
CA PRO A 725 -187.64 -69.39 -18.34
C PRO A 725 -187.87 -70.39 -19.50
N GLN A 726 -188.33 -71.60 -19.17
CA GLN A 726 -188.62 -72.69 -20.13
C GLN A 726 -190.12 -72.88 -20.41
N LEU A 727 -190.46 -73.32 -21.64
CA LEU A 727 -191.84 -73.57 -22.11
C LEU A 727 -192.11 -75.07 -22.34
N VAL A 728 -193.40 -75.48 -22.36
CA VAL A 728 -193.86 -76.88 -22.45
C VAL A 728 -195.02 -77.00 -23.45
N ASN A 729 -195.09 -78.10 -24.21
CA ASN A 729 -196.08 -78.31 -25.26
C ASN A 729 -197.38 -78.97 -24.73
N GLN A 730 -198.53 -78.68 -25.35
CA GLN A 730 -199.86 -79.22 -24.97
C GLN A 730 -200.38 -80.24 -26.00
N GLU A 731 -201.40 -81.04 -25.62
CA GLU A 731 -202.04 -81.99 -26.55
C GLU A 731 -202.65 -81.27 -27.78
N HIS A 732 -202.53 -81.89 -28.95
CA HIS A 732 -202.91 -81.36 -30.26
C HIS A 732 -202.20 -80.05 -30.70
N MET A 733 -201.18 -79.59 -29.97
CA MET A 733 -200.34 -78.43 -30.32
C MET A 733 -198.94 -78.84 -30.77
N VAL A 734 -198.29 -78.01 -31.60
CA VAL A 734 -196.87 -78.10 -31.99
C VAL A 734 -196.18 -76.75 -31.75
N MET A 735 -194.96 -76.80 -31.19
CA MET A 735 -194.10 -75.65 -30.90
C MET A 735 -192.73 -75.81 -31.57
N ASN A 736 -192.23 -74.76 -32.24
CA ASN A 736 -190.88 -74.70 -32.84
C ASN A 736 -190.10 -73.51 -32.26
N CYS A 737 -188.88 -73.72 -31.77
CA CYS A 737 -188.05 -72.67 -31.14
C CYS A 737 -186.69 -72.46 -31.82
N SER A 738 -186.11 -71.27 -31.62
CA SER A 738 -184.78 -70.84 -32.06
C SER A 738 -184.04 -70.13 -30.91
N HIS A 739 -182.72 -70.34 -30.81
CA HIS A 739 -181.94 -70.07 -29.61
C HIS A 739 -180.53 -69.50 -29.93
N PRO A 740 -180.39 -68.20 -30.24
CA PRO A 740 -179.15 -67.64 -30.78
C PRO A 740 -177.95 -67.70 -29.84
N TRP A 741 -178.17 -67.50 -28.53
CA TRP A 741 -177.13 -67.47 -27.49
C TRP A 741 -177.22 -68.67 -26.53
N GLY A 742 -177.87 -69.76 -26.96
CA GLY A 742 -178.18 -70.93 -26.13
C GLY A 742 -179.66 -71.06 -25.75
N PRO A 743 -180.10 -72.25 -25.30
CA PRO A 743 -181.51 -72.55 -25.07
C PRO A 743 -182.12 -71.59 -24.04
N PHE A 744 -183.20 -70.93 -24.46
CA PHE A 744 -183.91 -69.91 -23.70
C PHE A 744 -183.03 -68.74 -23.21
N ARG A 745 -181.85 -68.49 -23.80
CA ARG A 745 -181.07 -67.25 -23.56
C ARG A 745 -181.60 -66.07 -24.38
N TYR A 746 -181.15 -64.86 -24.05
CA TYR A 746 -181.51 -63.59 -24.72
C TYR A 746 -181.67 -63.75 -26.24
N SER A 747 -182.71 -63.13 -26.82
CA SER A 747 -183.11 -63.27 -28.24
C SER A 747 -183.68 -64.64 -28.65
N SER A 748 -183.89 -65.59 -27.73
CA SER A 748 -184.61 -66.84 -28.03
C SER A 748 -186.06 -66.60 -28.46
N THR A 749 -186.57 -67.38 -29.43
CA THR A 749 -187.91 -67.20 -30.01
C THR A 749 -188.62 -68.55 -30.19
N CYS A 750 -189.94 -68.63 -30.00
CA CYS A 750 -190.75 -69.81 -30.29
C CYS A 750 -192.02 -69.48 -31.10
N HIS A 751 -192.53 -70.43 -31.88
CA HIS A 751 -193.71 -70.35 -32.76
C HIS A 751 -194.66 -71.53 -32.54
N LEU A 752 -195.99 -71.32 -32.69
CA LEU A 752 -197.06 -72.22 -32.18
C LEU A 752 -198.19 -72.48 -33.21
N HIS A 753 -198.71 -73.72 -33.28
CA HIS A 753 -199.79 -74.15 -34.18
C HIS A 753 -200.54 -75.42 -33.69
N CYS A 754 -201.75 -75.69 -34.20
CA CYS A 754 -202.56 -76.89 -33.89
C CYS A 754 -202.46 -77.99 -34.98
N ALA A 755 -202.85 -79.22 -34.63
CA ALA A 755 -202.99 -80.36 -35.53
C ALA A 755 -204.29 -80.35 -36.38
N ASP A 756 -204.30 -81.14 -37.46
CA ASP A 756 -205.42 -81.22 -38.42
C ASP A 756 -206.76 -81.61 -37.76
N GLY A 757 -207.83 -80.96 -38.23
CA GLY A 757 -209.18 -81.07 -37.67
C GLY A 757 -209.47 -80.08 -36.54
N TYR A 758 -208.44 -79.42 -35.98
CA TYR A 758 -208.55 -78.53 -34.82
C TYR A 758 -208.14 -77.07 -35.13
N ILE A 759 -208.80 -76.10 -34.52
CA ILE A 759 -208.55 -74.65 -34.76
C ILE A 759 -207.84 -73.99 -33.56
N LEU A 760 -206.76 -73.23 -33.81
CA LEU A 760 -205.97 -72.52 -32.79
C LEU A 760 -206.67 -71.26 -32.26
N ASN A 761 -206.73 -71.12 -30.94
CA ASN A 761 -207.22 -69.96 -30.22
C ASN A 761 -206.07 -69.30 -29.42
N GLY A 762 -205.48 -68.23 -29.96
CA GLY A 762 -204.43 -67.42 -29.32
C GLY A 762 -203.24 -67.10 -30.24
N THR A 763 -202.11 -66.67 -29.66
CA THR A 763 -200.92 -66.18 -30.38
C THR A 763 -200.00 -67.28 -30.91
N SER A 764 -199.35 -67.03 -32.06
CA SER A 764 -198.48 -67.99 -32.76
C SER A 764 -196.97 -67.73 -32.63
N ARG A 765 -196.52 -66.81 -31.74
CA ARG A 765 -195.09 -66.49 -31.49
C ARG A 765 -194.83 -65.89 -30.09
N VAL A 766 -193.68 -66.20 -29.48
CA VAL A 766 -193.14 -65.59 -28.23
C VAL A 766 -191.61 -65.40 -28.28
N GLU A 767 -191.04 -64.43 -27.55
CA GLU A 767 -189.60 -64.08 -27.59
C GLU A 767 -189.01 -63.64 -26.22
N CYS A 768 -187.72 -63.91 -25.98
CA CYS A 768 -186.97 -63.72 -24.72
C CYS A 768 -186.15 -62.41 -24.70
N GLN A 769 -186.40 -61.57 -23.70
CA GLN A 769 -185.90 -60.18 -23.55
C GLN A 769 -184.56 -60.08 -22.79
N PRO A 770 -183.83 -58.93 -22.86
CA PRO A 770 -182.53 -58.76 -22.19
C PRO A 770 -182.57 -58.98 -20.67
N GLU A 771 -183.70 -58.69 -20.04
CA GLU A 771 -183.90 -58.77 -18.58
C GLU A 771 -184.37 -60.17 -18.11
N GLY A 772 -184.49 -61.13 -19.02
CA GLY A 772 -184.73 -62.54 -18.68
C GLY A 772 -186.18 -63.03 -18.66
N HIS A 773 -187.08 -62.44 -19.46
CA HIS A 773 -188.50 -62.86 -19.54
C HIS A 773 -189.10 -62.90 -20.95
N TRP A 774 -190.19 -63.67 -21.12
CA TRP A 774 -190.91 -63.90 -22.38
C TRP A 774 -191.92 -62.80 -22.73
N SER A 775 -192.25 -62.70 -24.03
CA SER A 775 -193.10 -61.62 -24.56
C SER A 775 -194.62 -61.82 -24.53
N ALA A 776 -195.15 -63.05 -24.37
CA ALA A 776 -196.60 -63.32 -24.33
C ALA A 776 -196.95 -64.72 -23.77
N GLU A 777 -198.26 -65.00 -23.59
CA GLU A 777 -198.84 -66.25 -23.06
C GLU A 777 -199.27 -67.28 -24.16
N MET A 778 -199.99 -68.35 -23.78
CA MET A 778 -200.08 -69.63 -24.52
C MET A 778 -201.51 -70.01 -25.02
N PRO A 779 -201.69 -70.56 -26.24
CA PRO A 779 -203.00 -70.83 -26.91
C PRO A 779 -203.60 -72.26 -26.70
N VAL A 780 -204.76 -72.59 -27.33
CA VAL A 780 -205.51 -73.90 -27.23
C VAL A 780 -206.23 -74.31 -28.56
N CYS A 781 -206.73 -75.56 -28.74
CA CYS A 781 -207.26 -76.15 -30.01
C CYS A 781 -208.70 -76.82 -29.91
N GLN A 782 -209.60 -76.79 -30.95
CA GLN A 782 -211.01 -77.34 -30.93
C GLN A 782 -211.64 -77.84 -32.28
N GLU A 783 -212.72 -78.69 -32.27
CA GLU A 783 -213.29 -79.58 -33.36
C GLU A 783 -214.68 -79.15 -34.03
N ASN A 784 -215.29 -79.91 -34.99
CA ASN A 784 -216.35 -79.42 -35.95
C ASN A 784 -217.39 -80.44 -36.57
N VAL A 785 -218.71 -80.11 -36.70
CA VAL A 785 -219.83 -80.91 -37.34
C VAL A 785 -220.97 -80.01 -37.97
N ALA A 786 -221.99 -80.54 -38.69
CA ALA A 786 -222.83 -79.82 -39.69
C ALA A 786 -224.36 -79.54 -39.43
N SER A 787 -224.89 -78.51 -40.13
CA SER A 787 -226.29 -78.29 -40.65
C SER A 787 -227.36 -77.42 -39.90
N PHE A 788 -227.92 -76.43 -40.65
CA PHE A 788 -229.30 -75.82 -40.63
C PHE A 788 -229.62 -74.43 -39.97
N LEU A 789 -230.12 -73.48 -40.80
CA LEU A 789 -230.91 -72.22 -40.60
C LEU A 789 -230.42 -70.92 -39.84
N LYS A 790 -230.20 -69.84 -40.65
CA LYS A 790 -230.65 -68.39 -40.56
C LYS A 790 -230.18 -67.31 -39.49
N GLN A 791 -229.46 -66.26 -40.00
CA GLN A 791 -229.67 -64.76 -39.93
C GLN A 791 -229.31 -63.81 -38.68
N ALA A 792 -228.27 -62.91 -38.82
CA ALA A 792 -228.24 -61.38 -38.71
C ALA A 792 -227.76 -60.44 -37.46
N LEU A 793 -226.64 -59.62 -37.60
CA LEU A 793 -226.35 -58.10 -37.33
C LEU A 793 -225.67 -57.30 -36.04
N LEU A 794 -224.41 -56.64 -36.10
CA LEU A 794 -223.81 -55.18 -35.74
C LEU A 794 -222.78 -54.56 -34.51
N TYR A 795 -221.43 -53.96 -34.67
CA TYR A 795 -220.47 -52.74 -34.05
C TYR A 795 -218.92 -52.61 -33.26
N THR A 796 -217.95 -51.50 -33.26
CA THR A 796 -216.75 -50.85 -32.28
C THR A 796 -215.09 -50.37 -32.50
N GLY A 797 -214.26 -49.45 -31.70
CA GLY A 797 -212.63 -49.07 -31.56
C GLY A 797 -211.88 -47.57 -31.16
N GLY A 798 -210.59 -46.94 -30.81
CA GLY A 798 -209.04 -46.96 -30.21
C GLY A 798 -207.80 -45.72 -30.31
N VAL A 799 -206.65 -45.34 -29.46
CA VAL A 799 -205.38 -44.25 -29.59
C VAL A 799 -204.08 -43.83 -28.49
N THR A 800 -202.77 -43.19 -28.69
CA THR A 800 -201.63 -42.38 -27.74
C THR A 800 -200.00 -41.87 -28.09
N ALA A 801 -199.04 -41.04 -27.32
CA ALA A 801 -197.47 -40.51 -27.55
C ALA A 801 -196.36 -39.61 -26.53
N SER A 802 -194.94 -39.26 -26.69
CA SER A 802 -193.78 -38.34 -25.89
C SER A 802 -192.13 -38.09 -26.33
N VAL A 803 -190.86 -37.45 -25.92
CA VAL A 803 -189.91 -36.41 -25.02
C VAL A 803 -188.17 -36.35 -25.19
N ILE A 804 -186.93 -35.63 -24.78
CA ILE A 804 -186.04 -34.28 -24.35
C ILE A 804 -184.29 -34.22 -24.12
N GLY A 805 -183.32 -33.12 -23.96
CA GLY A 805 -181.66 -33.02 -23.65
C GLY A 805 -180.55 -31.67 -23.48
N LEU A 806 -179.11 -31.62 -23.14
CA LEU A 806 -177.94 -30.45 -22.80
C LEU A 806 -176.21 -30.65 -22.78
N LEU A 807 -174.93 -29.94 -22.49
CA LEU A 807 -173.91 -28.63 -22.31
C LEU A 807 -172.20 -28.79 -21.91
N VAL A 808 -170.95 -28.03 -21.68
CA VAL A 808 -169.87 -26.76 -21.86
C VAL A 808 -168.31 -26.71 -21.04
N SER A 809 -167.01 -25.98 -20.93
CA SER A 809 -165.74 -25.05 -21.49
C SER A 809 -164.23 -24.65 -20.66
N GLY A 810 -163.02 -23.91 -21.06
CA GLY A 810 -161.61 -23.42 -20.30
C GLY A 810 -160.14 -22.65 -20.85
N THR A 811 -158.95 -22.12 -20.14
CA THR A 811 -157.56 -21.26 -20.55
C THR A 811 -156.03 -21.02 -19.72
N LEU A 812 -154.82 -20.23 -20.09
CA LEU A 812 -153.26 -20.03 -19.49
C LEU A 812 -152.08 -18.75 -19.70
N ILE A 813 -150.65 -18.65 -19.32
CA ILE A 813 -149.49 -17.45 -19.22
C ILE A 813 -147.74 -17.50 -19.28
N VAL A 814 -146.71 -16.45 -19.06
CA VAL A 814 -145.08 -16.20 -19.40
C VAL A 814 -143.97 -15.12 -18.58
N LEU A 815 -142.56 -14.60 -18.57
CA LEU A 815 -140.97 -14.47 -19.08
C LEU A 815 -139.62 -13.68 -18.29
N ALA A 816 -138.24 -13.41 -18.74
CA ALA A 816 -136.87 -12.74 -18.06
C ALA A 816 -135.39 -12.14 -18.78
N ILE A 817 -134.15 -11.63 -18.17
CA ILE A 817 -132.79 -10.82 -18.72
C ILE A 817 -131.18 -10.68 -18.07
N ARG A 818 -129.98 -9.99 -18.57
CA ARG A 818 -128.38 -9.82 -18.08
C ARG A 818 -127.10 -8.80 -18.68
N HIS A 819 -125.70 -8.63 -18.24
CA HIS A 819 -124.48 -7.55 -18.54
C HIS A 819 -122.73 -7.72 -18.53
N PHE A 820 -121.67 -6.70 -18.55
CA PHE A 820 -120.04 -6.63 -18.90
C PHE A 820 -118.75 -5.56 -18.40
N SER A 821 -117.29 -5.70 -18.49
CA SER A 821 -115.99 -4.69 -18.70
C SER A 821 -114.32 -5.06 -18.67
N LYS A 822 -113.19 -4.23 -19.01
CA LYS A 822 -111.68 -4.59 -19.44
C LYS A 822 -110.30 -3.64 -19.54
N LYS A 823 -108.98 -4.16 -19.45
CA LYS A 823 -107.47 -3.94 -20.00
C LYS A 823 -106.37 -2.72 -19.93
N GLU A 824 -105.00 -2.98 -19.74
CA GLU A 824 -103.67 -2.52 -20.48
C GLU A 824 -102.25 -2.25 -19.71
N GLU A 825 -101.08 -1.82 -20.34
CA GLU A 825 -99.58 -2.03 -19.98
C GLU A 825 -98.57 -0.84 -19.65
N LYS A 826 -97.37 -1.04 -18.97
CA LYS A 826 -95.92 -0.70 -19.40
C LYS A 826 -94.68 -0.72 -18.38
N ASN A 827 -93.48 -1.11 -18.88
CA ASN A 827 -92.01 -0.75 -18.70
C ASN A 827 -91.18 -0.42 -17.38
N LYS A 828 -90.05 -1.18 -17.20
CA LYS A 828 -88.58 -0.93 -16.87
C LYS A 828 -87.95 0.27 -16.06
N LEU A 829 -87.02 -0.09 -15.12
CA LEU A 829 -85.67 0.49 -14.70
C LEU A 829 -85.54 1.95 -14.14
N LEU A 830 -84.77 2.31 -13.07
CA LEU A 830 -83.28 2.30 -12.89
C LEU A 830 -82.80 2.93 -11.52
N ASN A 831 -81.63 2.52 -10.97
CA ASN A 831 -80.68 3.28 -10.08
C ASN A 831 -81.10 3.70 -8.62
N SER A 832 -80.25 4.16 -7.66
CA SER A 832 -78.82 4.59 -7.60
C SER A 832 -78.19 4.64 -6.15
N THR A 833 -76.84 4.68 -6.06
CA THR A 833 -75.94 5.38 -5.06
C THR A 833 -75.91 5.11 -3.54
N SER A 834 -74.70 5.02 -2.97
CA SER A 834 -74.13 6.01 -2.01
C SER A 834 -72.61 5.81 -1.74
N ASP A 835 -71.90 6.89 -1.41
CA ASP A 835 -70.43 6.97 -1.24
C ASP A 835 -69.93 6.76 0.21
N LEU A 836 -68.61 6.52 0.39
CA LEU A 836 -67.66 7.36 1.17
C LEU A 836 -66.28 6.67 1.40
N GLY A 837 -65.17 7.41 1.30
CA GLY A 837 -63.86 6.98 1.84
C GLY A 837 -62.59 7.51 1.13
N ALA A 838 -61.81 8.36 1.82
CA ALA A 838 -60.45 8.80 1.47
C ALA A 838 -59.78 9.42 2.74
N PRO A 839 -58.45 9.70 2.80
CA PRO A 839 -57.36 9.45 1.83
C PRO A 839 -56.17 8.62 2.41
N GLY A 840 -55.15 8.31 1.60
CA GLY A 840 -53.87 7.72 2.06
C GLY A 840 -52.83 7.57 0.93
N VAL A 841 -51.59 8.05 1.14
CA VAL A 841 -50.56 8.28 0.09
C VAL A 841 -49.62 7.07 -0.14
N PHE A 842 -49.01 7.03 -1.33
CA PHE A 842 -48.05 6.02 -1.84
C PHE A 842 -46.60 6.15 -1.30
N SER A 843 -45.72 5.27 -1.80
CA SER A 843 -44.42 4.87 -1.22
C SER A 843 -43.15 5.24 -2.02
N ASN A 844 -42.02 5.32 -1.29
CA ASN A 844 -40.63 4.97 -1.67
C ASN A 844 -39.69 5.95 -2.45
N ALA A 845 -38.40 5.78 -2.12
CA ALA A 845 -37.08 6.13 -2.72
C ALA A 845 -37.02 7.00 -4.01
N ALA A 846 -36.15 8.02 -4.16
CA ALA A 846 -34.73 8.26 -3.79
C ALA A 846 -33.67 7.67 -4.75
N PHE A 847 -32.80 8.53 -5.34
CA PHE A 847 -31.37 8.25 -5.63
C PHE A 847 -30.55 9.52 -6.04
N ASP A 848 -29.25 9.51 -5.72
CA ASP A 848 -28.06 10.15 -6.33
C ASP A 848 -27.88 11.65 -6.70
N SER A 849 -27.08 12.33 -5.85
CA SER A 849 -25.67 12.75 -6.11
C SER A 849 -25.27 14.01 -6.93
N TYR A 850 -24.03 14.46 -6.65
CA TYR A 850 -23.17 15.44 -7.34
C TYR A 850 -23.59 16.91 -7.49
N SER A 851 -23.20 17.73 -6.50
CA SER A 851 -22.37 18.94 -6.66
C SER A 851 -21.70 19.32 -5.34
#